data_AF-A0A7Y5FBP8-F1
#
_entry.id   AF-A0A7Y5FBP8-F1
#
_cell.length_a   1.000
_cell.length_b   1.000
_cell.length_c   1.000
_cell.angle_alpha   90.00
_cell.angle_beta   90.00
_cell.angle_gamma   90.00
#
_symmetry.space_group_name_H-M   'P 1'
#
loop_
_entity.id
_entity.type
_entity.pdbx_description
1 polymer ?
#
loop_
_entity_poly.entity_id
_entity_poly.type
_entity_poly.pdbx_seq_one_letter_code
_entity_poly.pdbx_strand_id
1 'polypeptide(L)'
;MNGDGIDDLVIGDESVDRDITESSAKLSEDGHPLDRPGAVYVLYGPLDSSIATLDLATPVPEAGEVVMFGAREGWPYNGGNANGIGRTVALGDVNQDGYDELMFGATSQNTALDWAILYQFPGSPFKPGIPTGNGSFVHLDPLIAPIGSWNETRLGWHEAPTDGTRKGDAAWGDVSGDGRDDFVDNFAYVLLGYMGGFRVVPTPEIAPGERLLPPTLVEPHSLGDSLIESTGGSVDKYISQQDIDGDGETDVVLCNGPAPAWFLVALSDGGAPSAMAVERYTGGKTAMRGFGGRLSPVLRVNIGFEDGQAGAVTATLNKSGNGITNIPEVYVGPTDCYWHLTTDRVGYTQANLLFRYIESDLLGLPDDALVLLTAPTLAGPWNPVARQQLNAYGRRVSAQVSSLGYFTLAYLAADETDAGPRVKEIACDTCTDNPDNPGEETMTVRFAQAVTGVDESDFAVHAPASVGGEILEVHGTGKEYKVRVALGIGVGPVVFEVLDDDSIRDIRDRPLGGPGAGNGSAQRETCAEINIPVSVDRIDADDPSPNALPIVSYTVHFTAPVSGVDIADFELDVNELDRVFFESISGTGDTYHVGVYTGKGSGTIRLRLRDDDTILDASGTPLGGQGTGNGDAQGPTYVILRDETDLVPPTVRGITRASVSPTSAVSVDFYVEFTEDVVGVELSDFEVVTTGGISGAAITGIRGDALVSVITVSTGDGDGTIQLRLHDDDSIVDLASNPLGGAGIGNGDFLNGHVYTIYKSDPGALPPVVSSITRLDASPTDAFTVRYRVRFSEPVTNVDAGDFVTTTAGLLGSSVDSVTGAGDDYTVTVDTGNGAGTLRLDVRDNDSIFDADRNPLGGIGNDNGHFTSGEVYEILRETMMSVRSVKNNATVLPGGPLKVKWTSGPIGNHVRIELWKSGERVAILEKKTKNDGSQNVAIPGNVAEGGGYIIRVVSTSNSAYFSNMKKPFTIE
;
A
#
# COMPACT_ATOMS: atom_id res chain seq x y z
N MET A 1 5.94 -35.16 56.10
CA MET A 1 7.05 -35.80 56.85
C MET A 1 6.62 -36.53 58.11
N ASN A 2 5.80 -35.96 59.00
CA ASN A 2 5.45 -36.61 60.27
C ASN A 2 4.24 -37.59 60.21
N GLY A 3 3.73 -37.87 59.00
CA GLY A 3 2.62 -38.81 58.75
C GLY A 3 1.26 -38.41 59.30
N ASP A 4 1.06 -37.13 59.67
CA ASP A 4 -0.24 -36.63 60.14
C ASP A 4 -1.21 -36.23 59.02
N GLY A 5 -0.77 -36.35 57.76
CA GLY A 5 -1.54 -36.00 56.57
C GLY A 5 -1.60 -34.49 56.27
N ILE A 6 -0.72 -33.70 56.89
CA ILE A 6 -0.55 -32.27 56.65
C ILE A 6 0.82 -32.02 56.01
N ASP A 7 0.87 -31.12 55.02
CA ASP A 7 2.11 -30.74 54.37
C ASP A 7 3.03 -29.99 55.35
N ASP A 8 4.26 -30.47 55.49
CA ASP A 8 5.32 -29.88 56.31
C ASP A 8 6.26 -29.02 55.43
N LEU A 9 6.92 -28.00 56.02
CA LEU A 9 7.88 -27.17 55.29
C LEU A 9 9.32 -27.52 55.68
N VAL A 10 10.17 -27.77 54.68
CA VAL A 10 11.61 -27.95 54.86
C VAL A 10 12.38 -26.89 54.11
N ILE A 11 13.32 -26.26 54.80
CA ILE A 11 14.17 -25.19 54.26
C ILE A 11 15.62 -25.57 54.48
N GLY A 12 16.38 -25.71 53.40
CA GLY A 12 17.83 -25.77 53.46
C GLY A 12 18.45 -24.36 53.33
N ASP A 13 19.46 -24.07 54.13
CA ASP A 13 20.24 -22.84 54.05
C ASP A 13 21.74 -23.14 54.15
N GLU A 14 22.41 -23.18 52.99
CA GLU A 14 23.85 -23.39 52.89
C GLU A 14 24.70 -22.24 53.45
N SER A 15 24.10 -21.08 53.72
CA SER A 15 24.82 -19.84 54.02
C SER A 15 25.01 -19.56 55.51
N VAL A 16 24.39 -20.37 56.39
CA VAL A 16 24.41 -20.18 57.85
C VAL A 16 25.83 -20.30 58.42
N ASP A 17 26.25 -19.25 59.12
CA ASP A 17 27.55 -19.11 59.79
C ASP A 17 27.29 -18.78 61.27
N ARG A 18 27.67 -19.64 62.22
CA ARG A 18 27.41 -19.36 63.66
C ARG A 18 28.58 -18.64 64.31
N ASP A 19 28.33 -17.37 64.65
CA ASP A 19 29.15 -16.57 65.56
C ASP A 19 29.04 -17.12 66.99
N ILE A 20 30.01 -17.94 67.43
CA ILE A 20 30.06 -18.48 68.80
C ILE A 20 30.68 -17.41 69.71
N THR A 21 29.87 -16.50 70.23
CA THR A 21 30.25 -15.66 71.38
C THR A 21 30.19 -16.47 72.69
N GLU A 22 31.00 -17.52 72.81
CA GLU A 22 31.52 -18.02 74.10
C GLU A 22 32.95 -18.57 73.89
N SER A 23 33.81 -18.21 74.83
CA SER A 23 35.27 -18.28 74.76
C SER A 23 35.85 -19.70 74.69
N SER A 24 35.92 -20.28 73.49
CA SER A 24 37.03 -21.15 73.08
C SER A 24 36.96 -21.37 71.58
N ALA A 25 37.96 -20.88 70.84
CA ALA A 25 38.16 -21.24 69.46
C ALA A 25 38.26 -22.78 69.37
N LYS A 26 37.23 -23.45 68.82
CA LYS A 26 37.42 -24.81 68.31
C LYS A 26 38.01 -24.70 66.91
N LEU A 27 39.30 -24.37 66.88
CA LEU A 27 40.15 -24.56 65.72
C LEU A 27 40.07 -26.03 65.29
N SER A 28 40.29 -26.31 63.99
CA SER A 28 40.78 -27.65 63.61
C SER A 28 42.04 -27.99 64.43
N GLU A 29 42.44 -29.26 64.51
CA GLU A 29 43.71 -29.63 65.20
C GLU A 29 44.93 -28.90 64.59
N ASP A 30 44.75 -28.31 63.41
CA ASP A 30 45.73 -27.57 62.62
C ASP A 30 45.56 -26.03 62.67
N GLY A 31 44.63 -25.49 63.47
CA GLY A 31 44.52 -24.05 63.67
C GLY A 31 43.70 -23.25 62.64
N HIS A 32 42.81 -23.88 61.87
CA HIS A 32 41.97 -23.18 60.88
C HIS A 32 40.49 -23.02 61.33
N PRO A 33 39.83 -21.88 61.05
CA PRO A 33 38.41 -21.65 61.33
C PRO A 33 37.49 -22.42 60.38
N LEU A 34 36.30 -22.81 60.85
CA LEU A 34 35.23 -23.41 60.03
C LEU A 34 34.44 -22.27 59.36
N ASP A 35 34.61 -22.04 58.05
CA ASP A 35 33.79 -21.08 57.29
C ASP A 35 32.50 -21.77 56.79
N ARG A 36 31.34 -21.40 57.34
CA ARG A 36 29.97 -21.72 56.85
C ARG A 36 29.53 -23.20 56.89
N PRO A 37 29.10 -23.70 58.07
CA PRO A 37 28.59 -25.07 58.21
C PRO A 37 27.24 -25.32 57.50
N GLY A 38 26.37 -24.30 57.35
CA GLY A 38 25.01 -24.48 56.79
C GLY A 38 24.01 -25.15 57.75
N ALA A 39 22.72 -25.14 57.41
CA ALA A 39 21.64 -25.68 58.24
C ALA A 39 20.44 -26.18 57.42
N VAL A 40 19.65 -27.09 57.99
CA VAL A 40 18.32 -27.46 57.49
C VAL A 40 17.29 -27.27 58.59
N TYR A 41 16.19 -26.63 58.23
CA TYR A 41 15.06 -26.30 59.09
C TYR A 41 13.85 -27.13 58.67
N VAL A 42 13.21 -27.75 59.66
CA VAL A 42 11.97 -28.50 59.47
C VAL A 42 10.88 -27.87 60.35
N LEU A 43 9.79 -27.47 59.72
CA LEU A 43 8.60 -26.92 60.37
C LEU A 43 7.43 -27.90 60.20
N TYR A 44 6.98 -28.47 61.31
CA TYR A 44 5.87 -29.43 61.33
C TYR A 44 4.51 -28.74 61.53
N GLY A 45 3.50 -29.10 60.73
CA GLY A 45 2.10 -28.71 60.91
C GLY A 45 1.53 -27.74 59.85
N PRO A 46 0.24 -27.32 59.97
CA PRO A 46 -0.45 -26.60 58.91
C PRO A 46 0.10 -25.18 58.75
N LEU A 47 0.56 -24.87 57.53
CA LEU A 47 1.06 -23.54 57.14
C LEU A 47 -0.09 -22.52 57.07
N ASP A 48 -0.50 -21.96 58.21
CA ASP A 48 -1.50 -20.92 58.28
C ASP A 48 -0.89 -19.49 58.21
N SER A 49 -1.76 -18.49 58.15
CA SER A 49 -1.36 -17.07 58.03
C SER A 49 -0.54 -16.51 59.21
N SER A 50 -0.31 -17.27 60.28
CA SER A 50 0.55 -16.86 61.39
C SER A 50 2.05 -17.03 61.09
N ILE A 51 2.44 -17.78 60.05
CA ILE A 51 3.83 -17.95 59.58
C ILE A 51 4.19 -16.87 58.54
N ALA A 52 3.74 -15.63 58.75
CA ALA A 52 3.88 -14.55 57.76
C ALA A 52 5.32 -13.99 57.63
N THR A 53 6.22 -14.32 58.55
CA THR A 53 7.66 -13.98 58.47
C THR A 53 8.46 -14.91 59.39
N LEU A 54 9.26 -15.81 58.82
CA LEU A 54 10.23 -16.63 59.55
C LEU A 54 11.59 -15.91 59.52
N ASP A 55 12.05 -15.42 60.67
CA ASP A 55 13.36 -14.75 60.79
C ASP A 55 14.46 -15.75 61.17
N LEU A 56 15.13 -16.29 60.15
CA LEU A 56 16.21 -17.28 60.28
C LEU A 56 17.47 -16.74 60.98
N ALA A 57 17.56 -15.43 61.25
CA ALA A 57 18.73 -14.79 61.88
C ALA A 57 18.68 -14.75 63.42
N THR A 58 17.58 -15.17 64.05
CA THR A 58 17.42 -15.17 65.51
C THR A 58 17.54 -16.57 66.12
N PRO A 59 18.18 -16.75 67.30
CA PRO A 59 18.25 -18.06 67.95
C PRO A 59 16.85 -18.53 68.44
N VAL A 60 16.34 -19.57 67.76
CA VAL A 60 15.16 -20.44 68.02
C VAL A 60 14.21 -20.03 69.16
N PRO A 61 12.94 -19.69 68.85
CA PRO A 61 11.84 -19.77 69.80
C PRO A 61 11.21 -21.18 69.86
N GLU A 62 10.66 -21.49 71.03
CA GLU A 62 10.06 -22.76 71.43
C GLU A 62 8.79 -23.15 70.64
N ALA A 63 8.75 -24.43 70.23
CA ALA A 63 7.64 -25.24 69.70
C ALA A 63 7.47 -25.29 68.16
N GLY A 64 7.85 -26.43 67.57
CA GLY A 64 7.51 -26.83 66.19
C GLY A 64 8.68 -27.00 65.22
N GLU A 65 9.88 -26.54 65.61
CA GLU A 65 11.06 -26.54 64.75
C GLU A 65 12.11 -27.57 65.18
N VAL A 66 12.60 -28.37 64.23
CA VAL A 66 13.84 -29.15 64.38
C VAL A 66 14.90 -28.51 63.50
N VAL A 67 16.02 -28.10 64.11
CA VAL A 67 17.19 -27.55 63.39
C VAL A 67 18.33 -28.56 63.45
N MET A 68 18.80 -29.00 62.29
CA MET A 68 19.95 -29.90 62.16
C MET A 68 21.20 -29.10 61.81
N PHE A 69 22.28 -29.28 62.58
CA PHE A 69 23.59 -28.65 62.36
C PHE A 69 24.65 -29.73 62.10
N GLY A 70 25.59 -29.47 61.18
CA GLY A 70 26.64 -30.44 60.79
C GLY A 70 27.58 -30.86 61.94
N ALA A 71 28.01 -32.14 61.93
CA ALA A 71 28.93 -32.72 62.92
C ALA A 71 30.37 -32.93 62.39
N ARG A 72 31.34 -32.98 63.31
CA ARG A 72 32.79 -33.25 63.11
C ARG A 72 33.02 -34.75 63.05
N GLU A 73 33.88 -35.26 62.15
CA GLU A 73 34.30 -36.67 62.24
C GLU A 73 35.79 -36.92 61.91
N GLY A 74 36.42 -37.76 62.73
CA GLY A 74 37.82 -38.15 62.64
C GLY A 74 37.98 -39.59 62.12
N TRP A 75 38.66 -39.71 60.98
CA TRP A 75 39.33 -40.92 60.48
C TRP A 75 40.75 -40.53 59.99
N PRO A 76 41.74 -41.42 60.01
CA PRO A 76 43.16 -41.07 59.96
C PRO A 76 43.71 -40.73 58.55
N TYR A 77 42.87 -40.29 57.62
CA TYR A 77 43.29 -39.83 56.29
C TYR A 77 42.70 -38.45 56.00
N ASN A 78 43.54 -37.41 56.13
CA ASN A 78 43.32 -35.99 55.80
C ASN A 78 41.91 -35.42 56.03
N GLY A 79 41.74 -34.72 57.15
CA GLY A 79 40.48 -34.11 57.59
C GLY A 79 39.89 -33.07 56.64
N GLY A 80 38.84 -33.46 55.91
CA GLY A 80 37.95 -32.56 55.19
C GLY A 80 36.76 -32.13 56.06
N ASN A 81 36.50 -30.82 56.16
CA ASN A 81 35.32 -30.27 56.82
C ASN A 81 34.14 -30.21 55.82
N ALA A 82 32.94 -30.66 56.20
CA ALA A 82 31.72 -30.45 55.43
C ALA A 82 31.20 -29.01 55.62
N ASN A 83 31.03 -28.26 54.53
CA ASN A 83 30.54 -26.88 54.49
C ASN A 83 29.29 -26.77 53.57
N GLY A 84 28.35 -25.88 53.89
CA GLY A 84 27.17 -25.65 53.02
C GLY A 84 26.09 -26.73 53.06
N ILE A 85 25.84 -27.32 54.24
CA ILE A 85 24.65 -28.16 54.48
C ILE A 85 23.37 -27.36 54.18
N GLY A 86 22.39 -27.99 53.53
CA GLY A 86 21.12 -27.35 53.20
C GLY A 86 21.13 -26.62 51.86
N ARG A 87 22.17 -26.83 51.05
CA ARG A 87 22.20 -26.37 49.66
C ARG A 87 21.05 -26.94 48.83
N THR A 88 20.71 -28.19 49.10
CA THR A 88 19.58 -28.90 48.50
C THR A 88 18.88 -29.71 49.59
N VAL A 89 17.57 -29.82 49.50
CA VAL A 89 16.73 -30.64 50.39
C VAL A 89 15.71 -31.37 49.52
N ALA A 90 15.40 -32.61 49.88
CA ALA A 90 14.46 -33.44 49.14
C ALA A 90 13.76 -34.43 50.08
N LEU A 91 12.48 -34.71 49.85
CA LEU A 91 11.62 -35.57 50.67
C LEU A 91 11.03 -36.70 49.83
N GLY A 92 10.92 -37.91 50.40
CA GLY A 92 10.23 -39.06 49.80
C GLY A 92 10.07 -40.22 50.80
N ASP A 93 9.10 -41.10 50.59
CA ASP A 93 8.89 -42.29 51.44
C ASP A 93 9.70 -43.48 50.89
N VAL A 94 10.99 -43.48 51.22
CA VAL A 94 12.00 -44.35 50.61
C VAL A 94 11.85 -45.78 51.13
N ASN A 95 11.44 -45.93 52.38
CA ASN A 95 11.29 -47.24 53.02
C ASN A 95 9.84 -47.79 52.93
N GLN A 96 8.88 -47.01 52.41
CA GLN A 96 7.45 -47.32 52.33
C GLN A 96 6.80 -47.57 53.71
N ASP A 97 7.27 -46.90 54.76
CA ASP A 97 6.68 -47.00 56.09
C ASP A 97 5.55 -46.00 56.33
N GLY A 98 5.27 -45.15 55.33
CA GLY A 98 4.20 -44.16 55.32
C GLY A 98 4.62 -42.78 55.86
N TYR A 99 5.92 -42.54 56.04
CA TYR A 99 6.48 -41.27 56.49
C TYR A 99 7.62 -40.83 55.57
N ASP A 100 7.59 -39.58 55.09
CA ASP A 100 8.67 -39.10 54.22
C ASP A 100 10.00 -38.95 54.98
N GLU A 101 11.07 -39.48 54.40
CA GLU A 101 12.45 -39.24 54.80
C GLU A 101 13.01 -37.92 54.22
N LEU A 102 13.87 -37.26 55.00
CA LEU A 102 14.57 -36.05 54.57
C LEU A 102 16.01 -36.31 54.12
N MET A 103 16.32 -35.94 52.88
CA MET A 103 17.68 -35.84 52.37
C MET A 103 18.12 -34.40 52.20
N PHE A 104 19.41 -34.13 52.44
CA PHE A 104 20.00 -32.83 52.15
C PHE A 104 21.44 -32.92 51.65
N GLY A 105 21.79 -32.04 50.72
CA GLY A 105 23.14 -31.94 50.16
C GLY A 105 24.08 -31.08 51.02
N ALA A 106 25.37 -31.39 50.94
CA ALA A 106 26.46 -30.59 51.51
C ALA A 106 27.63 -30.54 50.51
N THR A 107 28.54 -29.57 50.68
CA THR A 107 29.76 -29.45 49.85
C THR A 107 31.02 -29.60 50.72
N SER A 108 32.11 -30.15 50.20
CA SER A 108 33.40 -30.14 50.93
C SER A 108 34.34 -29.16 50.22
N GLN A 109 34.87 -28.17 50.96
CA GLN A 109 35.79 -27.20 50.35
C GLN A 109 37.26 -27.65 50.29
N ASN A 110 37.65 -28.78 50.91
CA ASN A 110 39.09 -29.07 51.09
C ASN A 110 39.58 -30.49 50.86
N THR A 111 38.75 -31.38 50.32
CA THR A 111 39.24 -32.58 49.62
C THR A 111 38.41 -32.78 48.36
N ALA A 112 39.01 -33.33 47.32
CA ALA A 112 38.47 -33.53 45.97
C ALA A 112 37.27 -34.50 45.87
N LEU A 113 36.40 -34.51 46.86
CA LEU A 113 35.24 -35.39 47.01
C LEU A 113 34.13 -34.51 47.62
N ASP A 114 33.09 -34.20 46.85
CA ASP A 114 31.82 -33.73 47.42
C ASP A 114 31.02 -34.94 47.91
N TRP A 115 30.34 -34.79 49.05
CA TRP A 115 29.58 -35.85 49.69
C TRP A 115 28.10 -35.47 49.78
N ALA A 116 27.21 -36.38 49.41
CA ALA A 116 25.81 -36.32 49.80
C ALA A 116 25.63 -37.19 51.06
N ILE A 117 25.24 -36.58 52.18
CA ILE A 117 25.01 -37.32 53.43
C ILE A 117 23.51 -37.59 53.54
N LEU A 118 23.11 -38.87 53.57
CA LEU A 118 21.73 -39.30 53.81
C LEU A 118 21.52 -39.44 55.32
N TYR A 119 20.56 -38.68 55.85
CA TYR A 119 20.07 -38.86 57.22
C TYR A 119 18.66 -39.46 57.14
N GLN A 120 18.53 -40.74 57.50
CA GLN A 120 17.21 -41.33 57.69
C GLN A 120 16.68 -40.91 59.06
N PHE A 121 15.63 -40.09 59.08
CA PHE A 121 14.82 -39.92 60.28
C PHE A 121 13.66 -40.89 60.19
N PRO A 122 13.69 -42.03 60.90
CA PRO A 122 12.55 -42.92 60.90
C PRO A 122 11.35 -42.15 61.48
N GLY A 123 10.27 -42.08 60.70
CA GLY A 123 8.97 -41.58 61.13
C GLY A 123 8.39 -42.47 62.24
N SER A 124 8.87 -42.27 63.47
CA SER A 124 8.35 -42.90 64.68
C SER A 124 7.98 -41.78 65.66
N PRO A 125 6.86 -41.89 66.42
CA PRO A 125 6.18 -40.74 67.00
C PRO A 125 7.06 -40.05 68.04
N PHE A 126 7.76 -38.98 67.65
CA PHE A 126 8.53 -38.17 68.57
C PHE A 126 7.56 -37.38 69.47
N LYS A 127 7.47 -37.84 70.72
CA LYS A 127 6.63 -37.26 71.76
C LYS A 127 6.97 -35.78 72.00
N PRO A 128 5.97 -34.90 72.17
CA PRO A 128 6.18 -33.51 72.55
C PRO A 128 6.72 -33.42 73.99
N GLY A 129 7.88 -32.77 74.13
CA GLY A 129 8.45 -32.33 75.41
C GLY A 129 9.77 -32.98 75.84
N ILE A 130 10.90 -32.44 75.39
CA ILE A 130 12.20 -32.40 76.10
C ILE A 130 12.85 -31.00 75.83
N PRO A 131 13.46 -30.34 76.83
CA PRO A 131 13.35 -28.89 77.04
C PRO A 131 14.50 -28.04 76.47
N THR A 132 14.18 -26.77 76.29
CA THR A 132 15.09 -25.63 76.16
C THR A 132 16.00 -25.49 77.39
N GLY A 133 17.31 -25.49 77.14
CA GLY A 133 18.33 -25.27 78.15
C GLY A 133 19.69 -25.75 77.67
N ASN A 134 20.66 -24.83 77.63
CA ASN A 134 22.04 -25.01 77.20
C ASN A 134 22.63 -26.42 77.44
N GLY A 135 23.16 -27.01 76.37
CA GLY A 135 24.13 -28.10 76.43
C GLY A 135 23.54 -29.48 76.68
N SER A 136 22.97 -30.10 75.65
CA SER A 136 22.95 -31.56 75.51
C SER A 136 23.01 -31.91 74.02
N PHE A 137 24.22 -32.21 73.56
CA PHE A 137 24.49 -32.79 72.26
C PHE A 137 23.91 -34.22 72.24
N VAL A 138 23.13 -34.58 71.21
CA VAL A 138 23.06 -35.99 70.82
C VAL A 138 24.35 -36.25 70.03
N HIS A 139 25.37 -36.69 70.75
CA HIS A 139 26.64 -37.11 70.22
C HIS A 139 26.41 -38.48 69.55
N LEU A 140 26.39 -38.54 68.22
CA LEU A 140 26.68 -39.80 67.52
C LEU A 140 28.21 -39.96 67.56
N ASP A 141 28.72 -40.52 68.66
CA ASP A 141 30.13 -40.94 68.76
C ASP A 141 30.27 -42.33 68.13
N PRO A 142 31.07 -42.53 67.06
CA PRO A 142 31.39 -43.86 66.59
C PRO A 142 32.69 -44.35 67.24
N LEU A 143 32.86 -44.19 68.55
CA LEU A 143 33.75 -45.09 69.28
C LEU A 143 33.04 -45.67 70.52
N ILE A 144 32.63 -46.93 70.33
CA ILE A 144 32.06 -47.90 71.28
C ILE A 144 30.52 -47.86 71.37
N ALA A 145 29.86 -48.34 70.31
CA ALA A 145 28.67 -49.18 70.49
C ALA A 145 28.58 -50.24 69.36
N PRO A 146 28.20 -51.49 69.66
CA PRO A 146 28.05 -52.56 68.67
C PRO A 146 26.86 -52.32 67.74
N ILE A 147 26.88 -52.97 66.58
CA ILE A 147 25.80 -53.09 65.59
C ILE A 147 24.43 -53.11 66.28
N GLY A 148 23.59 -52.09 66.02
CA GLY A 148 22.19 -52.04 66.49
C GLY A 148 21.72 -50.79 67.24
N SER A 149 22.30 -49.59 67.05
CA SER A 149 21.71 -48.37 67.63
C SER A 149 21.92 -47.10 66.78
N TRP A 150 20.82 -46.71 66.10
CA TRP A 150 20.46 -45.42 65.45
C TRP A 150 21.19 -45.07 64.13
N ASN A 151 20.42 -45.19 63.03
CA ASN A 151 20.83 -45.31 61.62
C ASN A 151 21.25 -43.98 60.97
N GLU A 152 22.54 -43.81 60.71
CA GLU A 152 23.07 -42.87 59.72
C GLU A 152 23.68 -43.70 58.57
N THR A 153 23.24 -43.48 57.33
CA THR A 153 23.82 -44.14 56.15
C THR A 153 24.38 -43.08 55.22
N ARG A 154 25.70 -42.97 55.10
CA ARG A 154 26.34 -41.95 54.24
C ARG A 154 26.65 -42.49 52.85
N LEU A 155 26.35 -41.70 51.81
CA LEU A 155 26.69 -42.01 50.42
C LEU A 155 27.95 -41.22 50.01
N GLY A 156 29.13 -41.84 50.18
CA GLY A 156 30.41 -41.27 49.74
C GLY A 156 30.91 -41.95 48.47
N TRP A 157 31.26 -41.18 47.45
CA TRP A 157 31.78 -41.72 46.18
C TRP A 157 33.26 -41.39 46.01
N HIS A 158 34.07 -42.39 45.66
CA HIS A 158 35.53 -42.27 45.51
C HIS A 158 35.93 -42.78 44.12
N GLU A 159 36.04 -41.90 43.11
CA GLU A 159 36.75 -42.19 41.85
C GLU A 159 36.87 -40.95 40.92
N ALA A 160 37.51 -39.86 41.37
CA ALA A 160 38.16 -38.90 40.46
C ALA A 160 39.20 -38.04 41.20
N PRO A 161 40.43 -37.89 40.70
CA PRO A 161 41.44 -37.06 41.33
C PRO A 161 41.23 -35.57 41.00
N THR A 162 40.96 -34.77 42.03
CA THR A 162 41.24 -33.31 42.08
C THR A 162 40.50 -32.41 41.07
N ASP A 163 39.17 -32.47 40.99
CA ASP A 163 38.42 -31.38 40.37
C ASP A 163 36.99 -31.24 40.90
N GLY A 164 36.67 -30.01 41.33
CA GLY A 164 35.42 -29.68 42.01
C GLY A 164 34.19 -29.95 41.15
N THR A 165 33.47 -31.00 41.50
CA THR A 165 32.00 -31.02 41.46
C THR A 165 31.52 -29.71 42.10
N ARG A 166 30.62 -28.97 41.44
CA ARG A 166 30.20 -27.65 41.96
C ARG A 166 28.70 -27.46 42.06
N LYS A 167 27.86 -28.41 41.65
CA LYS A 167 26.40 -28.33 41.76
C LYS A 167 25.86 -29.75 41.71
N GLY A 168 25.26 -30.23 42.80
CA GLY A 168 24.48 -31.47 42.83
C GLY A 168 23.08 -31.10 43.33
N ASP A 169 22.09 -31.24 42.47
CA ASP A 169 20.67 -31.02 42.75
C ASP A 169 19.93 -32.35 42.71
N ALA A 170 19.24 -32.67 43.81
CA ALA A 170 18.55 -33.93 44.01
C ALA A 170 17.03 -33.79 43.82
N ALA A 171 16.39 -34.81 43.25
CA ALA A 171 14.94 -34.97 43.25
C ALA A 171 14.52 -36.42 43.47
N TRP A 172 13.22 -36.63 43.70
CA TRP A 172 12.59 -37.94 43.95
C TRP A 172 11.41 -38.21 43.02
N GLY A 173 11.25 -39.49 42.69
CA GLY A 173 10.05 -40.08 42.09
C GLY A 173 10.30 -41.55 41.75
N ASP A 174 9.24 -42.35 41.63
CA ASP A 174 9.32 -43.75 41.19
C ASP A 174 9.61 -43.81 39.67
N VAL A 175 10.89 -43.62 39.32
CA VAL A 175 11.38 -43.60 37.93
C VAL A 175 11.55 -45.03 37.41
N SER A 176 11.76 -45.99 38.31
CA SER A 176 11.91 -47.41 37.96
C SER A 176 10.60 -48.21 37.97
N GLY A 177 9.48 -47.60 38.35
CA GLY A 177 8.17 -48.25 38.39
C GLY A 177 8.04 -49.34 39.45
N ASP A 178 8.94 -49.38 40.44
CA ASP A 178 8.99 -50.42 41.47
C ASP A 178 8.13 -50.10 42.72
N GLY A 179 7.49 -48.94 42.69
CA GLY A 179 6.61 -48.39 43.72
C GLY A 179 7.33 -47.61 44.82
N ARG A 180 8.67 -47.49 44.77
CA ARG A 180 9.47 -46.71 45.73
C ARG A 180 9.96 -45.43 45.09
N ASP A 181 10.12 -44.38 45.89
CA ASP A 181 10.74 -43.16 45.38
C ASP A 181 12.23 -43.39 45.11
N ASP A 182 12.65 -43.19 43.86
CA ASP A 182 14.03 -43.26 43.42
C ASP A 182 14.72 -41.90 43.51
N PHE A 183 16.02 -41.92 43.79
CA PHE A 183 16.81 -40.71 43.95
C PHE A 183 17.52 -40.34 42.64
N VAL A 184 17.38 -39.10 42.18
CA VAL A 184 18.05 -38.60 40.98
C VAL A 184 18.95 -37.40 41.29
N ASP A 185 20.23 -37.45 40.91
CA ASP A 185 21.22 -36.38 41.14
C ASP A 185 22.00 -36.03 39.86
N ASN A 186 22.50 -34.79 39.76
CA ASN A 186 23.29 -34.29 38.63
C ASN A 186 24.75 -33.98 39.00
N PHE A 187 25.65 -34.04 38.01
CA PHE A 187 27.07 -33.70 38.17
C PHE A 187 27.63 -32.99 36.93
N ALA A 188 28.67 -32.17 37.11
CA ALA A 188 29.36 -31.46 36.02
C ALA A 188 30.90 -31.55 36.13
N TYR A 189 31.57 -31.93 35.04
CA TYR A 189 33.03 -32.01 34.90
C TYR A 189 33.62 -30.76 34.22
N VAL A 190 34.76 -30.27 34.72
CA VAL A 190 35.40 -29.03 34.24
C VAL A 190 36.49 -29.28 33.19
N LEU A 191 37.13 -30.45 33.14
CA LEU A 191 38.35 -30.65 32.33
C LEU A 191 38.15 -30.90 30.82
N LEU A 192 36.91 -31.06 30.33
CA LEU A 192 36.59 -31.27 28.91
C LEU A 192 35.47 -30.34 28.39
N GLY A 193 35.43 -29.09 28.87
CA GLY A 193 34.57 -28.06 28.30
C GLY A 193 33.13 -28.03 28.82
N TYR A 194 32.96 -28.11 30.15
CA TYR A 194 31.66 -28.11 30.85
C TYR A 194 30.73 -29.25 30.39
N MET A 195 31.09 -30.48 30.75
CA MET A 195 30.28 -31.66 30.45
C MET A 195 29.41 -32.01 31.67
N GLY A 196 28.09 -32.00 31.52
CA GLY A 196 27.13 -32.37 32.58
C GLY A 196 26.53 -33.77 32.38
N GLY A 197 26.15 -34.43 33.47
CA GLY A 197 25.43 -35.72 33.48
C GLY A 197 24.45 -35.82 34.65
N PHE A 198 23.61 -36.86 34.65
CA PHE A 198 22.69 -37.19 35.75
C PHE A 198 22.79 -38.68 36.12
N ARG A 199 22.30 -39.04 37.30
CA ARG A 199 22.31 -40.40 37.86
C ARG A 199 20.97 -40.68 38.51
N VAL A 200 20.41 -41.85 38.25
CA VAL A 200 19.25 -42.40 38.98
C VAL A 200 19.79 -43.49 39.91
N VAL A 201 19.40 -43.45 41.18
CA VAL A 201 19.76 -44.42 42.21
C VAL A 201 18.46 -45.10 42.65
N PRO A 202 18.19 -46.30 42.13
CA PRO A 202 17.07 -47.10 42.61
C PRO A 202 17.30 -47.48 44.07
N THR A 203 16.25 -47.46 44.91
CA THR A 203 16.39 -47.71 46.35
C THR A 203 16.02 -49.17 46.71
N PRO A 204 16.99 -50.08 46.96
CA PRO A 204 16.66 -51.45 47.39
C PRO A 204 16.27 -51.51 48.88
N GLU A 205 15.48 -52.52 49.26
CA GLU A 205 15.04 -52.81 50.65
C GLU A 205 16.23 -52.82 51.65
N ILE A 206 16.47 -51.72 52.39
CA ILE A 206 17.59 -51.63 53.33
C ILE A 206 17.19 -52.17 54.70
N ALA A 207 17.65 -53.37 55.05
CA ALA A 207 17.68 -53.81 56.44
C ALA A 207 18.86 -53.13 57.20
N PRO A 208 18.74 -52.82 58.49
CA PRO A 208 19.79 -52.11 59.24
C PRO A 208 21.12 -52.88 59.22
N GLY A 209 22.17 -52.29 58.61
CA GLY A 209 23.55 -52.76 58.70
C GLY A 209 24.14 -53.48 57.47
N GLU A 210 23.46 -53.52 56.32
CA GLU A 210 24.06 -54.03 55.08
C GLU A 210 24.72 -52.92 54.23
N ARG A 211 25.82 -53.28 53.55
CA ARG A 211 26.59 -52.38 52.68
C ARG A 211 25.94 -52.35 51.30
N LEU A 212 25.53 -51.16 50.86
CA LEU A 212 25.01 -50.93 49.50
C LEU A 212 25.98 -51.49 48.44
N LEU A 213 25.46 -52.32 47.54
CA LEU A 213 26.12 -52.62 46.26
C LEU A 213 26.09 -51.35 45.39
N PRO A 214 27.07 -51.15 44.49
CA PRO A 214 27.18 -49.91 43.74
C PRO A 214 25.89 -49.67 42.93
N PRO A 215 25.37 -48.43 42.90
CA PRO A 215 24.17 -48.06 42.15
C PRO A 215 24.38 -48.41 40.68
N THR A 216 23.29 -48.64 39.95
CA THR A 216 23.34 -48.66 38.49
C THR A 216 23.77 -47.27 38.04
N LEU A 217 25.07 -47.10 37.84
CA LEU A 217 25.63 -45.89 37.35
C LEU A 217 25.24 -45.78 35.88
N VAL A 218 24.23 -44.97 35.58
CA VAL A 218 23.99 -44.51 34.21
C VAL A 218 25.02 -43.43 33.92
N GLU A 219 26.26 -43.87 33.74
CA GLU A 219 27.30 -43.06 33.14
C GLU A 219 26.87 -42.72 31.70
N PRO A 220 27.16 -41.52 31.17
CA PRO A 220 26.91 -41.19 29.77
C PRO A 220 27.55 -42.18 28.78
N HIS A 221 28.49 -43.00 29.25
CA HIS A 221 29.20 -44.03 28.50
C HIS A 221 28.49 -45.40 28.49
N SER A 222 27.61 -45.68 29.47
CA SER A 222 26.76 -46.90 29.52
C SER A 222 25.58 -46.83 28.55
N LEU A 223 25.21 -45.63 28.09
CA LEU A 223 24.50 -45.41 26.82
C LEU A 223 25.56 -45.41 25.71
N GLY A 224 26.03 -46.61 25.36
CA GLY A 224 27.22 -46.89 24.53
C GLY A 224 27.76 -45.73 23.68
N ASP A 225 28.95 -45.24 24.01
CA ASP A 225 29.83 -44.37 23.21
C ASP A 225 29.14 -43.29 22.35
N SER A 226 28.11 -42.65 22.88
CA SER A 226 27.29 -41.67 22.16
C SER A 226 27.21 -40.36 22.92
N LEU A 227 28.37 -39.70 22.98
CA LEU A 227 28.56 -38.36 23.55
C LEU A 227 27.48 -37.38 23.05
N ILE A 228 26.70 -36.81 23.97
CA ILE A 228 25.80 -35.68 23.71
C ILE A 228 26.68 -34.44 23.49
N GLU A 229 27.13 -34.22 22.26
CA GLU A 229 27.74 -32.96 21.85
C GLU A 229 26.63 -31.89 21.77
N SER A 230 26.46 -31.11 22.84
CA SER A 230 25.90 -29.76 22.71
C SER A 230 27.05 -28.77 22.87
N THR A 231 27.20 -27.87 21.90
CA THR A 231 28.22 -26.83 21.97
C THR A 231 27.89 -25.86 23.11
N GLY A 232 28.49 -26.07 24.28
CA GLY A 232 28.82 -25.02 25.24
C GLY A 232 27.78 -24.68 26.31
N GLY A 233 27.38 -25.63 27.17
CA GLY A 233 26.61 -25.25 28.35
C GLY A 233 26.36 -26.27 29.44
N SER A 234 26.19 -25.76 30.67
CA SER A 234 25.83 -26.50 31.90
C SER A 234 24.38 -27.00 31.83
N VAL A 235 24.15 -28.30 32.06
CA VAL A 235 22.80 -28.83 32.28
C VAL A 235 22.24 -28.17 33.54
N ASP A 236 21.18 -27.38 33.40
CA ASP A 236 20.53 -26.65 34.51
C ASP A 236 19.04 -27.05 34.52
N LYS A 237 18.72 -28.02 35.41
CA LYS A 237 17.43 -28.41 36.07
C LYS A 237 16.14 -28.68 35.25
N TYR A 238 15.41 -29.77 35.57
CA TYR A 238 13.98 -29.85 36.01
C TYR A 238 13.42 -31.29 35.89
N ILE A 239 13.21 -32.03 36.99
CA ILE A 239 12.51 -33.33 36.97
C ILE A 239 11.01 -33.09 37.18
N SER A 240 10.15 -33.72 36.37
CA SER A 240 8.70 -33.73 36.60
C SER A 240 8.31 -35.02 37.31
N GLN A 241 7.43 -34.93 38.32
CA GLN A 241 6.76 -36.10 38.89
C GLN A 241 5.53 -36.50 38.06
N GLN A 242 5.62 -36.39 36.73
CA GLN A 242 4.49 -36.65 35.84
C GLN A 242 4.87 -37.67 34.78
N ASP A 243 3.94 -38.58 34.55
CA ASP A 243 3.89 -39.44 33.37
C ASP A 243 3.43 -38.61 32.16
N ILE A 244 4.37 -38.23 31.30
CA ILE A 244 4.16 -37.35 30.14
C ILE A 244 3.72 -38.16 28.92
N ASP A 245 4.23 -39.37 28.75
CA ASP A 245 3.89 -40.23 27.61
C ASP A 245 2.70 -41.18 27.85
N GLY A 246 2.22 -41.26 29.09
CA GLY A 246 1.00 -41.95 29.49
C GLY A 246 1.19 -43.45 29.70
N ASP A 247 2.42 -43.92 29.92
CA ASP A 247 2.74 -45.32 30.10
C ASP A 247 2.64 -45.82 31.55
N GLY A 248 2.39 -44.90 32.48
CA GLY A 248 2.19 -45.16 33.90
C GLY A 248 3.43 -44.93 34.77
N GLU A 249 4.55 -44.51 34.20
CA GLU A 249 5.82 -44.24 34.90
C GLU A 249 6.14 -42.74 34.96
N THR A 250 6.97 -42.32 35.92
CA THR A 250 7.31 -40.89 36.06
C THR A 250 8.41 -40.48 35.06
N ASP A 251 8.13 -39.50 34.20
CA ASP A 251 9.07 -39.03 33.19
C ASP A 251 10.08 -37.98 33.69
N VAL A 252 11.29 -38.05 33.13
CA VAL A 252 12.39 -37.12 33.44
C VAL A 252 12.54 -36.04 32.36
N VAL A 253 12.43 -34.76 32.74
CA VAL A 253 12.71 -33.63 31.84
C VAL A 253 14.14 -33.11 32.09
N LEU A 254 14.85 -32.65 31.05
CA LEU A 254 16.22 -32.13 31.21
C LEU A 254 16.41 -30.83 30.41
N CYS A 255 16.79 -29.74 31.09
CA CYS A 255 17.10 -28.47 30.44
C CYS A 255 18.61 -28.20 30.39
N ASN A 256 19.10 -27.64 29.28
CA ASN A 256 20.46 -27.14 29.15
C ASN A 256 20.46 -25.60 29.19
N GLY A 257 21.09 -25.01 30.20
CA GLY A 257 20.91 -23.60 30.57
C GLY A 257 21.49 -22.55 29.60
N PRO A 258 22.63 -22.75 28.91
CA PRO A 258 23.23 -21.66 28.13
C PRO A 258 22.87 -21.58 26.63
N ALA A 259 22.12 -22.53 26.07
CA ALA A 259 21.71 -22.52 24.66
C ALA A 259 20.17 -22.59 24.54
N PRO A 260 19.54 -21.95 23.53
CA PRO A 260 18.07 -21.89 23.40
C PRO A 260 17.44 -23.22 22.92
N ALA A 261 18.00 -24.37 23.34
CA ALA A 261 17.52 -25.69 23.02
C ALA A 261 16.95 -26.34 24.30
N TRP A 262 15.64 -26.57 24.30
CA TRP A 262 14.98 -27.41 25.28
C TRP A 262 14.99 -28.84 24.75
N PHE A 263 15.51 -29.79 25.52
CA PHE A 263 15.43 -31.21 25.20
C PHE A 263 14.38 -31.85 26.11
N LEU A 264 13.43 -32.58 25.53
CA LEU A 264 12.54 -33.47 26.28
C LEU A 264 13.02 -34.90 26.00
N VAL A 265 13.40 -35.63 27.04
CA VAL A 265 13.78 -37.05 26.93
C VAL A 265 12.91 -37.84 27.91
N ALA A 266 11.75 -38.31 27.45
CA ALA A 266 11.01 -39.35 28.16
C ALA A 266 11.86 -40.63 28.14
N LEU A 267 12.22 -41.14 29.32
CA LEU A 267 12.96 -42.40 29.48
C LEU A 267 12.06 -43.30 30.33
N SER A 268 11.26 -44.14 29.70
CA SER A 268 10.58 -45.25 30.39
C SER A 268 11.28 -46.58 30.14
N ASP A 269 11.06 -47.54 31.03
CA ASP A 269 11.97 -48.66 31.29
C ASP A 269 11.91 -49.85 30.29
N GLY A 270 11.18 -49.74 29.17
CA GLY A 270 11.07 -50.89 28.26
C GLY A 270 10.46 -50.69 26.87
N GLY A 271 9.92 -49.51 26.55
CA GLY A 271 9.46 -49.14 25.21
C GLY A 271 10.54 -48.46 24.37
N ALA A 272 10.48 -48.55 23.02
CA ALA A 272 11.35 -47.73 22.20
C ALA A 272 10.94 -46.24 22.36
N PRO A 273 11.85 -45.35 22.77
CA PRO A 273 11.49 -44.01 23.22
C PRO A 273 10.84 -43.18 22.10
N SER A 274 9.72 -42.53 22.41
CA SER A 274 9.14 -41.48 21.55
C SER A 274 9.94 -40.21 21.76
N ALA A 275 10.73 -39.82 20.76
CA ALA A 275 11.64 -38.69 20.87
C ALA A 275 11.03 -37.42 20.30
N MET A 276 11.00 -36.33 21.07
CA MET A 276 10.61 -35.02 20.58
C MET A 276 11.71 -34.00 20.86
N ALA A 277 12.03 -33.19 19.85
CA ALA A 277 12.92 -32.04 20.04
C ALA A 277 12.37 -30.80 19.34
N VAL A 278 12.61 -29.65 19.97
CA VAL A 278 12.19 -28.33 19.47
C VAL A 278 13.41 -27.42 19.41
N GLU A 279 13.71 -26.88 18.23
CA GLU A 279 14.83 -25.94 18.04
C GLU A 279 14.35 -24.69 17.31
N ARG A 280 14.83 -23.52 17.74
CA ARG A 280 14.57 -22.24 17.10
C ARG A 280 15.64 -21.89 16.08
N TYR A 281 15.21 -21.58 14.86
CA TYR A 281 16.04 -21.14 13.76
C TYR A 281 15.95 -19.63 13.56
N THR A 282 17.07 -18.98 13.27
CA THR A 282 17.14 -17.57 12.86
C THR A 282 16.57 -17.38 11.45
N GLY A 283 16.14 -16.17 11.10
CA GLY A 283 15.70 -15.86 9.73
C GLY A 283 16.83 -15.99 8.69
N GLY A 284 16.46 -16.21 7.43
CA GLY A 284 17.37 -16.40 6.29
C GLY A 284 17.93 -17.83 6.19
N LYS A 285 18.94 -18.05 5.33
CA LYS A 285 19.58 -19.35 5.15
C LYS A 285 20.17 -19.89 6.45
N THR A 286 19.87 -21.13 6.78
CA THR A 286 20.36 -21.82 7.97
C THR A 286 21.05 -23.13 7.59
N ALA A 287 22.22 -23.37 8.18
CA ALA A 287 22.91 -24.65 8.03
C ALA A 287 22.08 -25.78 8.66
N MET A 288 22.27 -27.02 8.19
CA MET A 288 21.66 -28.18 8.81
C MET A 288 22.06 -28.27 10.29
N ARG A 289 21.09 -28.26 11.20
CA ARG A 289 21.28 -28.55 12.61
C ARG A 289 20.62 -29.88 12.95
N GLY A 290 21.31 -30.65 13.78
CA GLY A 290 20.91 -32.01 14.13
C GLY A 290 20.02 -32.01 15.36
N PHE A 291 18.84 -32.60 15.23
CA PHE A 291 18.03 -33.03 16.34
C PHE A 291 18.55 -34.41 16.74
N GLY A 292 19.44 -34.42 17.74
CA GLY A 292 20.23 -35.58 18.16
C GLY A 292 21.63 -35.61 17.53
N GLY A 293 22.63 -35.91 18.37
CA GLY A 293 24.04 -35.92 18.00
C GLY A 293 24.39 -37.00 16.97
N ARG A 294 25.62 -36.95 16.45
CA ARG A 294 26.14 -37.85 15.41
C ARG A 294 26.03 -39.35 15.75
N LEU A 295 25.83 -39.69 17.03
CA LEU A 295 25.74 -41.03 17.60
C LEU A 295 24.51 -41.22 18.53
N SER A 296 23.60 -40.24 18.67
CA SER A 296 22.47 -40.35 19.63
C SER A 296 21.44 -41.43 19.20
N PRO A 297 20.95 -42.27 20.13
CA PRO A 297 19.98 -43.32 19.80
C PRO A 297 18.54 -42.80 19.61
N VAL A 298 18.22 -41.57 20.04
CA VAL A 298 16.83 -41.17 20.31
C VAL A 298 16.21 -40.35 19.16
N LEU A 299 16.92 -39.38 18.58
CA LEU A 299 16.44 -38.61 17.42
C LEU A 299 17.56 -38.46 16.37
N ARG A 300 17.24 -38.71 15.10
CA ARG A 300 18.23 -38.98 14.03
C ARG A 300 17.94 -38.21 12.74
N VAL A 301 17.64 -36.91 12.89
CA VAL A 301 17.29 -36.01 11.79
C VAL A 301 18.08 -34.71 11.87
N ASN A 302 18.64 -34.26 10.74
CA ASN A 302 19.14 -32.89 10.61
C ASN A 302 18.28 -32.10 9.63
N ILE A 303 18.04 -30.83 9.95
CA ILE A 303 17.19 -29.93 9.16
C ILE A 303 17.94 -28.60 8.96
N GLY A 304 17.90 -28.06 7.75
CA GLY A 304 18.33 -26.69 7.45
C GLY A 304 17.41 -26.05 6.42
N PHE A 305 17.37 -24.73 6.35
CA PHE A 305 16.49 -24.00 5.42
C PHE A 305 17.29 -23.10 4.50
N GLU A 306 16.85 -22.97 3.25
CA GLU A 306 17.48 -22.03 2.31
C GLU A 306 17.06 -20.56 2.58
N ASP A 307 15.83 -20.31 3.06
CA ASP A 307 15.29 -18.96 3.34
C ASP A 307 14.27 -18.96 4.50
N GLY A 308 13.55 -17.86 4.72
CA GLY A 308 12.38 -17.77 5.62
C GLY A 308 12.58 -16.92 6.88
N GLN A 309 11.49 -16.65 7.60
CA GLN A 309 11.50 -15.89 8.85
C GLN A 309 12.02 -16.73 10.03
N ALA A 310 12.32 -16.12 11.18
CA ALA A 310 12.64 -16.90 12.37
C ALA A 310 11.44 -17.76 12.81
N GLY A 311 11.69 -18.98 13.29
CA GLY A 311 10.64 -19.92 13.69
C GLY A 311 11.21 -21.15 14.41
N ALA A 312 10.36 -21.87 15.14
CA ALA A 312 10.65 -23.16 15.74
C ALA A 312 10.37 -24.31 14.78
N VAL A 313 11.18 -25.35 14.89
CA VAL A 313 10.96 -26.63 14.22
C VAL A 313 10.83 -27.70 15.30
N THR A 314 9.78 -28.50 15.17
CA THR A 314 9.55 -29.68 16.00
C THR A 314 9.82 -30.92 15.17
N ALA A 315 10.69 -31.79 15.68
CA ALA A 315 10.98 -33.08 15.09
C ALA A 315 10.56 -34.18 16.07
N THR A 316 9.74 -35.10 15.59
CA THR A 316 9.30 -36.28 16.35
C THR A 316 9.67 -37.55 15.60
N LEU A 317 10.26 -38.53 16.29
CA LEU A 317 10.48 -39.88 15.77
C LEU A 317 9.59 -40.84 16.56
N ASN A 318 8.70 -41.54 15.85
CA ASN A 318 7.74 -42.47 16.44
C ASN A 318 7.82 -43.84 15.77
N LYS A 319 7.51 -44.89 16.54
CA LYS A 319 7.20 -46.22 15.99
C LYS A 319 5.79 -46.24 15.42
N SER A 320 5.62 -46.98 14.32
CA SER A 320 4.38 -46.94 13.54
C SER A 320 3.25 -47.70 14.21
N GLY A 321 3.55 -48.83 14.88
CA GLY A 321 2.61 -49.63 15.66
C GLY A 321 1.36 -50.13 14.92
N ASN A 322 1.30 -50.00 13.57
CA ASN A 322 0.18 -50.22 12.61
C ASN A 322 -0.42 -48.97 11.91
N GLY A 323 0.18 -47.78 12.01
CA GLY A 323 -0.42 -46.51 11.54
C GLY A 323 -0.18 -46.06 10.08
N ILE A 324 0.77 -46.64 9.34
CA ILE A 324 1.09 -46.20 7.97
C ILE A 324 0.24 -46.97 6.95
N THR A 325 -0.58 -46.26 6.18
CA THR A 325 -1.49 -46.84 5.16
C THR A 325 -1.42 -46.08 3.83
N ASN A 326 -1.94 -46.67 2.75
CA ASN A 326 -1.96 -46.10 1.39
C ASN A 326 -0.58 -45.78 0.77
N ILE A 327 0.38 -46.70 0.95
CA ILE A 327 1.64 -46.68 0.21
C ILE A 327 1.40 -47.28 -1.18
N PRO A 328 1.91 -46.66 -2.27
CA PRO A 328 1.80 -47.21 -3.62
C PRO A 328 2.39 -48.63 -3.74
N GLU A 329 1.71 -49.52 -4.48
CA GLU A 329 2.08 -50.95 -4.60
C GLU A 329 3.52 -51.21 -5.10
N VAL A 330 4.13 -50.23 -5.78
CA VAL A 330 5.51 -50.31 -6.27
C VAL A 330 6.55 -50.28 -5.13
N TYR A 331 6.17 -49.83 -3.93
CA TYR A 331 7.01 -49.81 -2.74
C TYR A 331 6.60 -50.93 -1.78
N VAL A 332 7.59 -51.73 -1.35
CA VAL A 332 7.39 -52.88 -0.47
C VAL A 332 7.86 -52.53 0.93
N GLY A 333 7.01 -52.80 1.93
CA GLY A 333 7.30 -52.74 3.37
C GLY A 333 7.80 -51.38 3.85
N PRO A 334 6.95 -50.46 4.37
CA PRO A 334 7.48 -49.32 5.08
C PRO A 334 8.28 -49.77 6.31
N THR A 335 9.28 -48.97 6.69
CA THR A 335 9.93 -49.09 8.00
C THR A 335 8.91 -49.01 9.14
N ASP A 336 9.21 -49.60 10.29
CA ASP A 336 8.36 -49.47 11.49
C ASP A 336 8.44 -48.08 12.14
N CYS A 337 9.00 -47.10 11.46
CA CYS A 337 9.19 -45.77 12.00
C CYS A 337 8.78 -44.70 10.99
N TYR A 338 8.34 -43.57 11.52
CA TYR A 338 8.16 -42.36 10.75
C TYR A 338 8.73 -41.18 11.52
N TRP A 339 9.18 -40.19 10.75
CA TRP A 339 9.52 -38.87 11.27
C TRP A 339 8.35 -37.94 10.98
N HIS A 340 7.92 -37.19 11.99
CA HIS A 340 6.98 -36.10 11.84
C HIS A 340 7.70 -34.79 12.10
N LEU A 341 7.78 -33.96 11.07
CA LEU A 341 8.48 -32.68 11.11
C LEU A 341 7.46 -31.56 10.94
N THR A 342 7.39 -30.64 11.88
CA THR A 342 6.52 -29.45 11.81
C THR A 342 7.30 -28.18 12.08
N THR A 343 6.83 -27.05 11.55
CA THR A 343 7.45 -25.76 11.80
C THR A 343 6.42 -24.63 11.73
N ASP A 344 6.60 -23.60 12.55
CA ASP A 344 5.89 -22.32 12.44
C ASP A 344 6.67 -21.32 11.55
N ARG A 345 7.81 -21.73 10.99
CA ARG A 345 8.63 -20.93 10.07
C ARG A 345 7.88 -20.70 8.76
N VAL A 346 7.75 -19.43 8.38
CA VAL A 346 7.07 -19.01 7.14
C VAL A 346 8.08 -18.48 6.11
N GLY A 347 7.81 -18.73 4.82
CA GLY A 347 8.51 -18.09 3.70
C GLY A 347 9.87 -18.70 3.34
N TYR A 348 10.13 -19.96 3.72
CA TYR A 348 11.29 -20.69 3.22
C TYR A 348 10.98 -21.30 1.84
N THR A 349 11.98 -21.37 0.97
CA THR A 349 11.87 -21.93 -0.39
C THR A 349 12.08 -23.45 -0.40
N GLN A 350 13.07 -23.92 0.36
CA GLN A 350 13.40 -25.34 0.53
C GLN A 350 13.90 -25.64 1.95
N ALA A 351 13.61 -26.85 2.42
CA ALA A 351 14.21 -27.47 3.59
C ALA A 351 15.12 -28.62 3.16
N ASN A 352 16.38 -28.56 3.60
CA ASN A 352 17.37 -29.62 3.42
C ASN A 352 17.31 -30.56 4.62
N LEU A 353 17.02 -31.84 4.36
CA LEU A 353 16.84 -32.88 5.35
C LEU A 353 17.97 -33.92 5.26
N LEU A 354 18.38 -34.46 6.39
CA LEU A 354 19.25 -35.62 6.48
C LEU A 354 18.67 -36.58 7.53
N PHE A 355 18.12 -37.69 7.07
CA PHE A 355 17.67 -38.79 7.90
C PHE A 355 18.80 -39.78 8.10
N ARG A 356 18.99 -40.22 9.34
CA ARG A 356 19.87 -41.35 9.66
C ARG A 356 19.03 -42.51 10.17
N TYR A 357 19.19 -43.66 9.53
CA TYR A 357 18.48 -44.87 9.90
C TYR A 357 19.44 -45.90 10.51
N ILE A 358 18.88 -46.84 11.25
CA ILE A 358 19.58 -48.02 11.77
C ILE A 358 18.86 -49.26 11.28
N GLU A 359 19.51 -50.40 11.42
CA GLU A 359 19.00 -51.68 10.92
C GLU A 359 17.65 -52.08 11.54
N SER A 360 17.41 -51.72 12.80
CA SER A 360 16.12 -51.98 13.47
C SER A 360 14.97 -51.08 12.99
N ASP A 361 15.24 -50.03 12.20
CA ASP A 361 14.20 -49.26 11.52
C ASP A 361 13.69 -50.01 10.29
N LEU A 362 14.56 -50.77 9.63
CA LEU A 362 14.34 -51.32 8.29
C LEU A 362 13.48 -52.58 8.24
N LEU A 363 13.17 -53.23 9.36
CA LEU A 363 12.37 -54.47 9.39
C LEU A 363 12.83 -55.56 8.37
N GLY A 364 14.13 -55.62 8.06
CA GLY A 364 14.69 -56.58 7.11
C GLY A 364 14.65 -56.15 5.63
N LEU A 365 14.29 -54.89 5.34
CA LEU A 365 14.46 -54.31 4.01
C LEU A 365 15.96 -54.17 3.65
N PRO A 366 16.35 -54.42 2.39
CA PRO A 366 17.71 -54.16 1.95
C PRO A 366 18.05 -52.66 1.89
N ASP A 367 19.23 -52.29 2.40
CA ASP A 367 19.72 -50.92 2.46
C ASP A 367 20.07 -50.30 1.09
N ASP A 368 20.19 -51.09 0.02
CA ASP A 368 20.73 -50.69 -1.27
C ASP A 368 19.69 -50.14 -2.27
N ALA A 369 18.39 -50.25 -1.95
CA ALA A 369 17.31 -49.66 -2.74
C ALA A 369 16.19 -49.04 -1.88
N LEU A 370 16.58 -48.41 -0.76
CA LEU A 370 15.66 -47.63 0.07
C LEU A 370 15.26 -46.32 -0.63
N VAL A 371 14.00 -45.95 -0.46
CA VAL A 371 13.40 -44.71 -0.96
C VAL A 371 12.73 -43.99 0.20
N LEU A 372 13.03 -42.71 0.36
CA LEU A 372 12.33 -41.80 1.26
C LEU A 372 11.00 -41.39 0.65
N LEU A 373 9.92 -41.63 1.40
CA LEU A 373 8.57 -41.23 1.06
C LEU A 373 8.12 -40.08 1.98
N THR A 374 7.22 -39.24 1.47
CA THR A 374 6.58 -38.15 2.23
C THR A 374 5.06 -38.17 2.07
N ALA A 375 4.35 -37.73 3.11
CA ALA A 375 2.90 -37.59 3.11
C ALA A 375 2.43 -36.45 4.02
N PRO A 376 1.26 -35.83 3.75
CA PRO A 376 0.66 -34.83 4.63
C PRO A 376 0.04 -35.44 5.90
N THR A 377 -0.33 -36.73 5.87
CA THR A 377 -0.89 -37.49 7.01
C THR A 377 -0.39 -38.93 6.99
N LEU A 378 -0.50 -39.66 8.10
CA LEU A 378 -0.17 -41.09 8.16
C LEU A 378 -1.01 -41.96 7.21
N ALA A 379 -2.19 -41.48 6.81
CA ALA A 379 -3.08 -42.13 5.85
C ALA A 379 -2.69 -41.86 4.38
N GLY A 380 -1.60 -41.15 4.11
CA GLY A 380 -1.15 -40.83 2.76
C GLY A 380 -1.89 -39.66 2.11
N PRO A 381 -1.84 -39.54 0.76
CA PRO A 381 -1.07 -40.39 -0.15
C PRO A 381 0.44 -40.22 0.07
N TRP A 382 1.18 -41.33 0.01
CA TRP A 382 2.65 -41.34 0.14
C TRP A 382 3.31 -41.21 -1.22
N ASN A 383 4.20 -40.23 -1.36
CA ASN A 383 4.93 -39.95 -2.60
C ASN A 383 6.44 -40.02 -2.36
N PRO A 384 7.24 -40.49 -3.33
CA PRO A 384 8.70 -40.44 -3.23
C PRO A 384 9.19 -38.99 -3.20
N VAL A 385 10.18 -38.71 -2.36
CA VAL A 385 10.82 -37.38 -2.35
C VAL A 385 11.68 -37.24 -3.61
N ALA A 386 11.37 -36.22 -4.43
CA ALA A 386 11.93 -36.08 -5.78
C ALA A 386 13.45 -35.89 -5.80
N ARG A 387 14.01 -35.11 -4.86
CA ARG A 387 15.45 -34.92 -4.70
C ARG A 387 15.91 -35.59 -3.42
N GLN A 388 16.34 -36.85 -3.53
CA GLN A 388 16.90 -37.62 -2.43
C GLN A 388 18.22 -38.30 -2.84
N GLN A 389 19.11 -38.51 -1.89
CA GLN A 389 20.34 -39.27 -2.08
C GLN A 389 20.48 -40.29 -0.95
N LEU A 390 20.51 -41.57 -1.34
CA LEU A 390 20.77 -42.69 -0.45
C LEU A 390 22.28 -42.91 -0.35
N ASN A 391 22.79 -42.90 0.88
CA ASN A 391 24.13 -43.37 1.21
C ASN A 391 23.98 -44.58 2.15
N ALA A 392 23.86 -45.76 1.54
CA ALA A 392 23.69 -47.02 2.26
C ALA A 392 24.86 -47.31 3.22
N TYR A 393 26.10 -47.05 2.77
CA TYR A 393 27.30 -47.26 3.60
C TYR A 393 27.32 -46.35 4.84
N GLY A 394 26.80 -45.13 4.72
CA GLY A 394 26.67 -44.17 5.81
C GLY A 394 25.34 -44.24 6.57
N ARG A 395 24.44 -45.16 6.20
CA ARG A 395 23.04 -45.30 6.65
C ARG A 395 22.29 -43.96 6.72
N ARG A 396 22.34 -43.23 5.60
CA ARG A 396 21.81 -41.87 5.48
C ARG A 396 20.94 -41.74 4.25
N VAL A 397 19.87 -40.96 4.39
CA VAL A 397 19.14 -40.41 3.25
C VAL A 397 19.06 -38.91 3.40
N SER A 398 19.68 -38.18 2.47
CA SER A 398 19.52 -36.72 2.39
C SER A 398 18.44 -36.37 1.38
N ALA A 399 17.68 -35.32 1.62
CA ALA A 399 16.62 -34.88 0.73
C ALA A 399 16.39 -33.37 0.76
N GLN A 400 15.80 -32.83 -0.30
CA GLN A 400 15.30 -31.45 -0.36
C GLN A 400 13.79 -31.46 -0.54
N VAL A 401 13.06 -30.72 0.30
CA VAL A 401 11.59 -30.64 0.27
C VAL A 401 11.10 -29.20 0.35
N SER A 402 9.96 -28.92 -0.28
CA SER A 402 9.28 -27.61 -0.22
C SER A 402 8.37 -27.46 0.99
N SER A 403 7.99 -28.57 1.64
CA SER A 403 7.16 -28.58 2.85
C SER A 403 7.58 -29.71 3.79
N LEU A 404 7.48 -29.47 5.09
CA LEU A 404 7.60 -30.52 6.11
C LEU A 404 6.29 -31.29 6.29
N GLY A 405 6.35 -32.47 6.90
CA GLY A 405 5.22 -33.38 7.07
C GLY A 405 5.67 -34.72 7.64
N TYR A 406 5.03 -35.80 7.19
CA TYR A 406 5.41 -37.16 7.56
C TYR A 406 6.43 -37.72 6.58
N PHE A 407 7.40 -38.47 7.09
CA PHE A 407 8.44 -39.14 6.31
C PHE A 407 8.66 -40.57 6.78
N THR A 408 8.87 -41.49 5.84
CA THR A 408 9.22 -42.89 6.14
C THR A 408 10.13 -43.46 5.03
N LEU A 409 10.79 -44.58 5.30
CA LEU A 409 11.60 -45.29 4.30
C LEU A 409 10.82 -46.52 3.80
N ALA A 410 10.96 -46.84 2.51
CA ALA A 410 10.38 -48.03 1.88
C ALA A 410 11.33 -48.61 0.81
N TYR A 411 11.08 -49.82 0.32
CA TYR A 411 11.94 -50.48 -0.67
C TYR A 411 11.31 -50.52 -2.07
N LEU A 412 12.08 -50.23 -3.12
CA LEU A 412 11.61 -50.21 -4.52
C LEU A 412 11.72 -51.58 -5.20
N ALA A 413 10.63 -52.10 -5.79
CA ALA A 413 10.62 -53.39 -6.49
C ALA A 413 11.37 -53.35 -7.85
N ALA A 414 12.16 -54.39 -8.15
CA ALA A 414 13.30 -54.37 -9.08
C ALA A 414 13.05 -54.41 -10.61
N ASP A 415 11.84 -54.18 -11.13
CA ASP A 415 11.51 -54.57 -12.51
C ASP A 415 11.53 -53.45 -13.58
N GLU A 416 12.62 -52.67 -13.69
CA GLU A 416 12.92 -51.87 -14.90
C GLU A 416 14.38 -52.02 -15.37
N THR A 417 14.54 -52.66 -16.53
CA THR A 417 15.79 -53.17 -17.12
C THR A 417 16.82 -52.10 -17.53
N ASP A 418 18.09 -52.50 -17.45
CA ASP A 418 19.40 -51.84 -17.64
C ASP A 418 19.64 -50.84 -18.80
N ALA A 419 18.70 -50.55 -19.69
CA ALA A 419 18.89 -49.41 -20.62
C ALA A 419 18.77 -48.10 -19.82
N GLY A 420 19.57 -47.06 -20.10
CA GLY A 420 19.34 -45.74 -19.52
C GLY A 420 18.02 -45.11 -20.01
N PRO A 421 17.59 -43.98 -19.43
CA PRO A 421 16.41 -43.28 -19.89
C PRO A 421 16.59 -42.80 -21.33
N ARG A 422 15.52 -42.88 -22.12
CA ARG A 422 15.47 -42.41 -23.51
C ARG A 422 14.07 -41.92 -23.86
N VAL A 423 13.97 -40.94 -24.75
CA VAL A 423 12.70 -40.54 -25.35
C VAL A 423 12.19 -41.70 -26.21
N LYS A 424 10.98 -42.18 -25.91
CA LYS A 424 10.32 -43.25 -26.65
C LYS A 424 9.48 -42.69 -27.79
N GLU A 425 8.78 -41.60 -27.52
CA GLU A 425 7.86 -40.97 -28.46
C GLU A 425 7.63 -39.51 -28.07
N ILE A 426 7.58 -38.63 -29.07
CA ILE A 426 7.02 -37.28 -28.95
C ILE A 426 5.74 -37.31 -29.78
N ALA A 427 4.59 -37.10 -29.16
CA ALA A 427 3.27 -37.06 -29.78
C ALA A 427 2.71 -35.63 -29.70
N CYS A 428 2.01 -35.20 -30.75
CA CYS A 428 1.24 -33.98 -30.71
C CYS A 428 -0.22 -34.36 -30.52
N ASP A 429 -0.83 -33.90 -29.42
CA ASP A 429 -2.18 -34.31 -29.01
C ASP A 429 -3.27 -33.49 -29.72
N THR A 430 -2.97 -32.26 -30.15
CA THR A 430 -3.95 -31.27 -30.62
C THR A 430 -3.63 -30.62 -31.98
N CYS A 431 -2.88 -31.27 -32.88
CA CYS A 431 -2.53 -30.73 -34.22
C CYS A 431 -3.70 -30.70 -35.23
N THR A 432 -4.92 -30.56 -34.74
CA THR A 432 -6.12 -30.30 -35.53
C THR A 432 -6.90 -29.23 -34.79
N ASP A 433 -6.94 -28.03 -35.38
CA ASP A 433 -7.77 -26.88 -35.04
C ASP A 433 -8.53 -27.02 -33.73
N ASN A 434 -7.92 -26.61 -32.61
CA ASN A 434 -8.63 -26.47 -31.35
C ASN A 434 -9.41 -25.15 -31.39
N PRO A 435 -10.74 -25.15 -31.56
CA PRO A 435 -11.53 -23.93 -31.67
C PRO A 435 -11.62 -23.16 -30.34
N ASP A 436 -11.30 -23.81 -29.21
CA ASP A 436 -11.43 -23.20 -27.89
C ASP A 436 -10.18 -22.39 -27.47
N ASN A 437 -9.03 -22.57 -28.14
CA ASN A 437 -7.80 -21.82 -27.83
C ASN A 437 -6.81 -21.79 -29.03
N PRO A 438 -7.04 -20.96 -30.06
CA PRO A 438 -6.14 -20.85 -31.20
C PRO A 438 -4.80 -20.24 -30.75
N GLY A 439 -3.72 -21.02 -30.78
CA GLY A 439 -2.36 -20.58 -30.42
C GLY A 439 -1.67 -21.40 -29.33
N GLU A 440 -2.35 -22.37 -28.71
CA GLU A 440 -1.72 -23.31 -27.77
C GLU A 440 -1.77 -24.75 -28.28
N GLU A 441 -0.62 -25.42 -28.33
CA GLU A 441 -0.52 -26.85 -28.62
C GLU A 441 -0.10 -27.64 -27.38
N THR A 442 -0.57 -28.89 -27.26
CA THR A 442 -0.08 -29.83 -26.24
C THR A 442 0.72 -30.96 -26.88
N MET A 443 1.99 -31.05 -26.49
CA MET A 443 2.89 -32.15 -26.85
C MET A 443 2.93 -33.18 -25.72
N THR A 444 2.73 -34.46 -26.03
CA THR A 444 2.96 -35.56 -25.10
C THR A 444 4.32 -36.20 -25.37
N VAL A 445 5.23 -36.10 -24.41
CA VAL A 445 6.54 -36.76 -24.41
C VAL A 445 6.49 -38.02 -23.56
N ARG A 446 6.75 -39.17 -24.17
CA ARG A 446 6.79 -40.48 -23.50
C ARG A 446 8.23 -40.94 -23.42
N PHE A 447 8.70 -41.28 -22.22
CA PHE A 447 10.00 -41.89 -21.97
C PHE A 447 9.86 -43.42 -21.90
N ALA A 448 10.93 -44.13 -22.25
CA ALA A 448 10.95 -45.60 -22.17
C ALA A 448 10.89 -46.11 -20.72
N GLN A 449 11.33 -45.29 -19.77
CA GLN A 449 11.45 -45.56 -18.33
C GLN A 449 10.98 -44.35 -17.55
N ALA A 450 10.69 -44.52 -16.26
CA ALA A 450 10.33 -43.40 -15.42
C ALA A 450 11.53 -42.47 -15.24
N VAL A 451 11.34 -41.19 -15.54
CA VAL A 451 12.35 -40.14 -15.38
C VAL A 451 11.92 -39.10 -14.35
N THR A 452 12.90 -38.38 -13.84
CA THR A 452 12.80 -37.22 -12.96
C THR A 452 13.67 -36.10 -13.53
N GLY A 453 13.55 -34.90 -12.97
CA GLY A 453 14.32 -33.74 -13.44
C GLY A 453 13.70 -32.98 -14.61
N VAL A 454 12.66 -33.54 -15.25
CA VAL A 454 11.96 -32.90 -16.37
C VAL A 454 11.32 -31.56 -15.94
N ASP A 455 11.79 -30.46 -16.53
CA ASP A 455 11.21 -29.12 -16.39
C ASP A 455 11.13 -28.38 -17.75
N GLU A 456 10.75 -27.10 -17.74
CA GLU A 456 10.57 -26.30 -18.96
C GLU A 456 11.87 -26.10 -19.74
N SER A 457 13.03 -26.14 -19.09
CA SER A 457 14.34 -25.94 -19.73
C SER A 457 14.79 -27.14 -20.58
N ASP A 458 14.18 -28.30 -20.37
CA ASP A 458 14.43 -29.51 -21.15
C ASP A 458 13.71 -29.53 -22.51
N PHE A 459 12.96 -28.47 -22.84
CA PHE A 459 12.21 -28.38 -24.08
C PHE A 459 12.54 -27.10 -24.84
N ALA A 460 12.63 -27.22 -26.16
CA ALA A 460 12.79 -26.10 -27.06
C ALA A 460 11.80 -26.20 -28.22
N VAL A 461 11.38 -25.03 -28.69
CA VAL A 461 10.56 -24.89 -29.89
C VAL A 461 11.34 -24.02 -30.86
N HIS A 462 11.65 -24.59 -32.02
CA HIS A 462 12.31 -23.88 -33.10
C HIS A 462 11.27 -23.52 -34.14
N ALA A 463 11.00 -22.23 -34.28
CA ALA A 463 10.03 -21.69 -35.22
C ALA A 463 10.61 -20.47 -35.95
N PRO A 464 10.11 -20.13 -37.15
CA PRO A 464 10.44 -18.87 -37.81
C PRO A 464 10.09 -17.67 -36.91
N ALA A 465 10.81 -16.55 -37.04
CA ALA A 465 10.57 -15.34 -36.25
C ALA A 465 9.14 -14.78 -36.36
N SER A 466 8.44 -15.07 -37.45
CA SER A 466 7.03 -14.70 -37.64
C SER A 466 6.09 -15.52 -36.77
N VAL A 467 6.44 -16.76 -36.43
CA VAL A 467 5.62 -17.66 -35.60
C VAL A 467 6.04 -17.53 -34.13
N GLY A 468 7.34 -17.57 -33.83
CA GLY A 468 7.82 -17.67 -32.45
C GLY A 468 7.38 -18.99 -31.78
N GLY A 469 7.76 -19.19 -30.51
CA GLY A 469 7.37 -20.36 -29.75
C GLY A 469 7.89 -20.30 -28.32
N GLU A 470 7.02 -20.56 -27.35
CA GLU A 470 7.34 -20.54 -25.91
C GLU A 470 6.76 -21.77 -25.22
N ILE A 471 7.56 -22.38 -24.33
CA ILE A 471 7.08 -23.44 -23.43
C ILE A 471 6.33 -22.77 -22.28
N LEU A 472 5.04 -23.07 -22.14
CA LEU A 472 4.19 -22.44 -21.11
C LEU A 472 4.20 -23.20 -19.80
N GLU A 473 4.03 -24.52 -19.87
CA GLU A 473 4.02 -25.39 -18.70
C GLU A 473 4.33 -26.84 -19.08
N VAL A 474 4.91 -27.56 -18.14
CA VAL A 474 5.17 -29.00 -18.22
C VAL A 474 4.47 -29.69 -17.06
N HIS A 475 3.55 -30.62 -17.37
CA HIS A 475 2.83 -31.41 -16.38
C HIS A 475 2.93 -32.90 -16.69
N GLY A 476 3.36 -33.69 -15.72
CA GLY A 476 3.45 -35.14 -15.87
C GLY A 476 4.31 -35.75 -14.80
N THR A 477 4.29 -37.09 -14.72
CA THR A 477 5.14 -37.83 -13.78
C THR A 477 5.56 -39.17 -14.39
N GLY A 478 6.74 -39.64 -14.02
CA GLY A 478 7.23 -40.95 -14.40
C GLY A 478 7.56 -41.04 -15.88
N LYS A 479 6.71 -41.69 -16.68
CA LYS A 479 7.01 -42.02 -18.09
C LYS A 479 6.39 -41.09 -19.11
N GLU A 480 5.52 -40.17 -18.69
CA GLU A 480 4.72 -39.35 -19.59
C GLU A 480 4.61 -37.93 -19.07
N TYR A 481 4.93 -36.97 -19.94
CA TYR A 481 4.89 -35.55 -19.69
C TYR A 481 4.12 -34.86 -20.79
N LYS A 482 3.20 -33.98 -20.42
CA LYS A 482 2.48 -33.09 -21.31
C LYS A 482 3.10 -31.71 -21.23
N VAL A 483 3.48 -31.18 -22.38
CA VAL A 483 4.12 -29.88 -22.53
C VAL A 483 3.16 -28.99 -23.30
N ARG A 484 2.68 -27.92 -22.67
CA ARG A 484 1.91 -26.89 -23.36
C ARG A 484 2.88 -25.88 -23.98
N VAL A 485 2.63 -25.58 -25.24
CA VAL A 485 3.44 -24.70 -26.06
C VAL A 485 2.55 -23.59 -26.58
N ALA A 486 2.95 -22.33 -26.37
CA ALA A 486 2.38 -21.20 -27.08
C ALA A 486 3.12 -21.01 -28.40
N LEU A 487 2.37 -20.91 -29.49
CA LEU A 487 2.88 -20.54 -30.81
C LEU A 487 2.22 -19.22 -31.21
N GLY A 488 3.01 -18.28 -31.72
CA GLY A 488 2.50 -17.07 -32.34
C GLY A 488 2.08 -17.30 -33.80
N ILE A 489 1.69 -16.22 -34.47
CA ILE A 489 0.93 -16.28 -35.72
C ILE A 489 1.87 -16.12 -36.93
N GLY A 490 2.08 -17.16 -37.73
CA GLY A 490 2.89 -17.06 -38.95
C GLY A 490 3.02 -18.36 -39.76
N VAL A 491 3.81 -18.32 -40.83
CA VAL A 491 3.99 -19.46 -41.77
C VAL A 491 5.41 -20.03 -41.70
N GLY A 492 5.54 -21.33 -41.43
CA GLY A 492 6.76 -22.12 -41.59
C GLY A 492 6.87 -23.33 -40.65
N PRO A 493 7.89 -24.19 -40.82
CA PRO A 493 8.01 -25.43 -40.06
C PRO A 493 8.33 -25.16 -38.58
N VAL A 494 7.59 -25.80 -37.68
CA VAL A 494 7.83 -25.78 -36.24
C VAL A 494 8.45 -27.11 -35.83
N VAL A 495 9.57 -27.06 -35.12
CA VAL A 495 10.26 -28.24 -34.59
C VAL A 495 10.21 -28.19 -33.07
N PHE A 496 9.57 -29.18 -32.46
CA PHE A 496 9.63 -29.41 -31.03
C PHE A 496 10.81 -30.32 -30.70
N GLU A 497 11.64 -29.90 -29.75
CA GLU A 497 12.85 -30.59 -29.34
C GLU A 497 12.84 -30.87 -27.83
N VAL A 498 13.18 -32.10 -27.46
CA VAL A 498 13.62 -32.45 -26.10
C VAL A 498 15.13 -32.23 -26.06
N LEU A 499 15.57 -31.30 -25.23
CA LEU A 499 16.97 -31.01 -24.96
C LEU A 499 17.49 -32.00 -23.92
N ASP A 500 18.71 -32.46 -24.14
CA ASP A 500 19.44 -33.27 -23.17
C ASP A 500 20.62 -32.43 -22.68
N ASP A 501 20.55 -31.97 -21.43
CA ASP A 501 21.62 -31.29 -20.72
C ASP A 501 22.11 -32.11 -19.51
N ASP A 502 21.82 -33.42 -19.51
CA ASP A 502 21.98 -34.36 -18.40
C ASP A 502 21.10 -34.07 -17.16
N SER A 503 20.10 -33.16 -17.22
CA SER A 503 19.19 -32.89 -16.10
C SER A 503 18.04 -33.91 -15.98
N ILE A 504 17.54 -34.43 -17.11
CA ILE A 504 16.56 -35.52 -17.16
C ILE A 504 17.25 -36.83 -16.80
N ARG A 505 16.80 -37.48 -15.73
CA ARG A 505 17.44 -38.67 -15.17
C ARG A 505 16.46 -39.76 -14.83
N ASP A 506 16.89 -41.01 -14.87
CA ASP A 506 16.08 -42.11 -14.36
C ASP A 506 16.18 -42.21 -12.83
N ILE A 507 15.40 -43.12 -12.25
CA ILE A 507 15.43 -43.47 -10.83
C ILE A 507 16.81 -43.94 -10.32
N ARG A 508 17.78 -44.22 -11.20
CA ARG A 508 19.17 -44.60 -10.88
C ARG A 508 20.16 -43.47 -11.15
N ASP A 509 19.70 -42.22 -11.33
CA ASP A 509 20.51 -41.03 -11.61
C ASP A 509 21.31 -41.11 -12.93
N ARG A 510 20.86 -41.94 -13.89
CA ARG A 510 21.46 -42.02 -15.22
C ARG A 510 20.82 -40.93 -16.10
N PRO A 511 21.60 -40.06 -16.75
CA PRO A 511 21.06 -39.02 -17.63
C PRO A 511 20.45 -39.57 -18.92
N LEU A 512 19.55 -38.80 -19.52
CA LEU A 512 18.87 -39.10 -20.78
C LEU A 512 19.88 -39.39 -21.89
N GLY A 513 19.83 -40.59 -22.48
CA GLY A 513 20.77 -41.02 -23.52
C GLY A 513 22.18 -41.42 -23.04
N GLY A 514 22.54 -41.12 -21.79
CA GLY A 514 23.86 -41.37 -21.19
C GLY A 514 24.59 -40.06 -20.86
N PRO A 515 25.83 -40.09 -20.35
CA PRO A 515 26.55 -38.87 -19.95
C PRO A 515 26.98 -38.01 -21.15
N GLY A 516 26.54 -36.76 -21.19
CA GLY A 516 27.03 -35.70 -22.07
C GLY A 516 25.93 -35.07 -22.90
N ALA A 517 25.72 -33.76 -22.71
CA ALA A 517 24.68 -32.98 -23.38
C ALA A 517 24.46 -33.30 -24.88
N GLY A 518 23.18 -33.46 -25.25
CA GLY A 518 22.67 -33.66 -26.59
C GLY A 518 22.67 -35.11 -27.07
N ASN A 519 23.11 -36.07 -26.25
CA ASN A 519 23.17 -37.48 -26.65
C ASN A 519 21.79 -38.18 -26.51
N GLY A 520 20.91 -37.61 -25.70
CA GLY A 520 19.53 -38.04 -25.47
C GLY A 520 18.47 -37.20 -26.19
N SER A 521 18.86 -36.12 -26.88
CA SER A 521 17.94 -35.20 -27.54
C SER A 521 17.10 -35.86 -28.62
N ALA A 522 15.83 -35.47 -28.71
CA ALA A 522 14.89 -35.98 -29.68
C ALA A 522 14.03 -34.84 -30.24
N GLN A 523 13.80 -34.86 -31.55
CA GLN A 523 13.05 -33.83 -32.25
C GLN A 523 11.82 -34.43 -32.94
N ARG A 524 10.76 -33.62 -33.05
CA ARG A 524 9.60 -33.88 -33.91
C ARG A 524 9.24 -32.61 -34.67
N GLU A 525 9.21 -32.72 -36.00
CA GLU A 525 8.60 -31.70 -36.86
C GLU A 525 7.07 -31.82 -36.69
N THR A 526 6.42 -30.75 -36.24
CA THR A 526 4.96 -30.67 -36.15
C THR A 526 4.43 -29.99 -37.40
N CYS A 527 3.42 -30.60 -38.04
CA CYS A 527 2.70 -29.93 -39.12
C CYS A 527 1.73 -28.93 -38.49
N ALA A 528 2.03 -27.64 -38.61
CA ALA A 528 1.11 -26.58 -38.26
C ALA A 528 1.00 -25.61 -39.44
N GLU A 529 0.21 -25.97 -40.45
CA GLU A 529 -0.54 -24.94 -41.17
C GLU A 529 -1.71 -24.55 -40.26
N ILE A 530 -1.43 -23.72 -39.24
CA ILE A 530 -2.51 -23.04 -38.50
C ILE A 530 -2.75 -21.74 -39.24
N ASN A 531 -3.63 -21.79 -40.23
CA ASN A 531 -4.14 -20.59 -40.87
C ASN A 531 -5.20 -20.00 -39.92
N ILE A 532 -4.79 -19.19 -38.95
CA ILE A 532 -5.76 -18.40 -38.18
C ILE A 532 -6.32 -17.36 -39.15
N PRO A 533 -7.61 -17.44 -39.48
CA PRO A 533 -8.19 -16.48 -40.40
C PRO A 533 -8.08 -15.08 -39.83
N VAL A 534 -7.85 -14.11 -40.71
CA VAL A 534 -7.88 -12.70 -40.33
C VAL A 534 -9.19 -12.38 -39.63
N SER A 535 -9.17 -11.53 -38.61
CA SER A 535 -10.35 -11.18 -37.79
C SER A 535 -10.34 -9.68 -37.51
N VAL A 536 -11.46 -9.14 -37.03
CA VAL A 536 -11.53 -7.76 -36.56
C VAL A 536 -10.88 -7.69 -35.18
N ASP A 537 -9.81 -6.91 -35.04
CA ASP A 537 -9.16 -6.63 -33.74
C ASP A 537 -10.07 -5.76 -32.87
N ARG A 538 -10.51 -4.62 -33.43
CA ARG A 538 -11.47 -3.71 -32.79
C ARG A 538 -12.09 -2.74 -33.80
N ILE A 539 -13.19 -2.13 -33.38
CA ILE A 539 -13.81 -0.99 -34.05
C ILE A 539 -13.85 0.15 -33.04
N ASP A 540 -13.21 1.27 -33.38
CA ASP A 540 -13.10 2.45 -32.55
C ASP A 540 -14.05 3.55 -33.05
N ALA A 541 -14.56 4.36 -32.11
CA ALA A 541 -15.24 5.61 -32.41
C ALA A 541 -14.20 6.73 -32.42
N ASP A 542 -14.06 7.43 -33.54
CA ASP A 542 -13.07 8.50 -33.70
C ASP A 542 -13.54 9.83 -33.09
N ASP A 543 -14.86 10.02 -32.99
CA ASP A 543 -15.49 11.24 -32.50
C ASP A 543 -15.96 11.11 -31.04
N PRO A 544 -16.06 12.23 -30.29
CA PRO A 544 -16.64 12.21 -28.95
C PRO A 544 -18.10 11.75 -28.98
N SER A 545 -18.59 11.08 -27.93
CA SER A 545 -19.99 10.64 -27.80
C SER A 545 -20.49 11.00 -26.38
N PRO A 546 -21.64 11.70 -26.22
CA PRO A 546 -22.54 12.16 -27.28
C PRO A 546 -21.94 13.29 -28.15
N ASN A 547 -22.40 13.40 -29.40
CA ASN A 547 -22.08 14.52 -30.28
C ASN A 547 -23.28 14.95 -31.14
N ALA A 548 -23.10 16.00 -31.92
CA ALA A 548 -24.09 16.50 -32.88
C ALA A 548 -23.50 16.67 -34.29
N LEU A 549 -22.40 15.96 -34.59
CA LEU A 549 -21.70 16.11 -35.87
C LEU A 549 -22.57 15.60 -37.02
N PRO A 550 -22.55 16.27 -38.19
CA PRO A 550 -23.30 15.82 -39.37
C PRO A 550 -22.78 14.47 -39.91
N ILE A 551 -21.50 14.19 -39.69
CA ILE A 551 -20.83 12.93 -40.02
C ILE A 551 -20.05 12.49 -38.79
N VAL A 552 -20.12 11.20 -38.46
CA VAL A 552 -19.28 10.56 -37.45
C VAL A 552 -18.45 9.45 -38.11
N SER A 553 -17.24 9.22 -37.62
CA SER A 553 -16.30 8.27 -38.18
C SER A 553 -16.05 7.10 -37.23
N TYR A 554 -15.90 5.92 -37.82
CA TYR A 554 -15.41 4.73 -37.15
C TYR A 554 -14.09 4.30 -37.78
N THR A 555 -13.14 3.85 -36.96
CA THR A 555 -11.94 3.16 -37.43
C THR A 555 -12.05 1.67 -37.14
N VAL A 556 -11.93 0.86 -38.19
CA VAL A 556 -11.93 -0.61 -38.12
C VAL A 556 -10.50 -1.09 -38.24
N HIS A 557 -10.04 -1.83 -37.23
CA HIS A 557 -8.73 -2.47 -37.20
C HIS A 557 -8.88 -3.99 -37.37
N PHE A 558 -8.15 -4.56 -38.32
CA PHE A 558 -8.04 -6.00 -38.54
C PHE A 558 -6.75 -6.53 -37.93
N THR A 559 -6.72 -7.82 -37.59
CA THR A 559 -5.53 -8.48 -37.03
C THR A 559 -4.40 -8.67 -38.04
N ALA A 560 -4.68 -8.52 -39.34
CA ALA A 560 -3.72 -8.52 -40.44
C ALA A 560 -4.24 -7.72 -41.66
N PRO A 561 -3.38 -7.38 -42.64
CA PRO A 561 -3.83 -6.68 -43.84
C PRO A 561 -4.87 -7.47 -44.65
N VAL A 562 -5.97 -6.81 -44.99
CA VAL A 562 -7.08 -7.37 -45.76
C VAL A 562 -7.35 -6.59 -47.06
N SER A 563 -8.04 -7.25 -47.98
CA SER A 563 -8.56 -6.70 -49.22
C SER A 563 -10.04 -7.03 -49.35
N GLY A 564 -10.77 -6.28 -50.19
CA GLY A 564 -12.20 -6.51 -50.42
C GLY A 564 -13.13 -5.67 -49.55
N VAL A 565 -12.63 -4.96 -48.54
CA VAL A 565 -13.44 -4.12 -47.65
C VAL A 565 -14.14 -3.00 -48.42
N ASP A 566 -15.46 -3.02 -48.47
CA ASP A 566 -16.31 -2.00 -49.05
C ASP A 566 -17.58 -1.74 -48.22
N ILE A 567 -18.49 -0.88 -48.71
CA ILE A 567 -19.68 -0.47 -47.95
C ILE A 567 -20.68 -1.63 -47.75
N ALA A 568 -20.67 -2.65 -48.61
CA ALA A 568 -21.57 -3.80 -48.50
C ALA A 568 -21.26 -4.66 -47.26
N ASP A 569 -20.02 -4.60 -46.76
CA ASP A 569 -19.59 -5.29 -45.54
C ASP A 569 -20.13 -4.66 -44.26
N PHE A 570 -20.82 -3.52 -44.34
CA PHE A 570 -21.26 -2.79 -43.17
C PHE A 570 -22.78 -2.61 -43.12
N GLU A 571 -23.31 -2.68 -41.90
CA GLU A 571 -24.67 -2.30 -41.55
C GLU A 571 -24.68 -1.26 -40.42
N LEU A 572 -25.75 -0.49 -40.35
CA LEU A 572 -25.99 0.47 -39.28
C LEU A 572 -27.20 0.05 -38.45
N ASP A 573 -26.99 -0.13 -37.15
CA ASP A 573 -28.10 -0.10 -36.20
C ASP A 573 -28.42 1.37 -35.90
N VAL A 574 -29.62 1.79 -36.28
CA VAL A 574 -30.09 3.16 -36.07
C VAL A 574 -31.33 3.14 -35.19
N ASN A 575 -31.34 3.97 -34.16
CA ASN A 575 -32.53 4.22 -33.34
C ASN A 575 -32.87 5.71 -33.37
N GLU A 576 -34.14 6.04 -33.60
CA GLU A 576 -34.73 7.40 -33.54
C GLU A 576 -34.19 8.46 -34.53
N LEU A 577 -33.14 8.15 -35.29
CA LEU A 577 -32.60 9.01 -36.35
C LEU A 577 -33.17 8.65 -37.73
N ASP A 578 -33.45 9.66 -38.54
CA ASP A 578 -33.93 9.53 -39.92
C ASP A 578 -32.83 9.83 -40.95
N ARG A 579 -32.84 9.12 -42.08
CA ARG A 579 -31.91 9.33 -43.23
C ARG A 579 -30.41 9.17 -42.90
N VAL A 580 -30.07 8.21 -42.06
CA VAL A 580 -28.67 7.81 -41.80
C VAL A 580 -28.16 6.94 -42.96
N PHE A 581 -26.93 7.17 -43.43
CA PHE A 581 -26.30 6.37 -44.48
C PHE A 581 -24.76 6.46 -44.43
N PHE A 582 -24.07 5.50 -45.08
CA PHE A 582 -22.61 5.53 -45.25
C PHE A 582 -22.20 6.62 -46.22
N GLU A 583 -21.36 7.54 -45.77
CA GLU A 583 -20.84 8.63 -46.60
C GLU A 583 -19.59 8.18 -47.35
N SER A 584 -18.62 7.58 -46.65
CA SER A 584 -17.34 7.22 -47.22
C SER A 584 -16.73 6.02 -46.53
N ILE A 585 -15.92 5.28 -47.28
CA ILE A 585 -14.97 4.31 -46.75
C ILE A 585 -13.60 4.62 -47.34
N SER A 586 -12.57 4.62 -46.50
CA SER A 586 -11.19 4.89 -46.91
C SER A 586 -10.21 4.08 -46.05
N GLY A 587 -8.94 4.01 -46.45
CA GLY A 587 -7.94 3.18 -45.80
C GLY A 587 -7.52 1.99 -46.65
N THR A 588 -6.48 1.29 -46.19
CA THR A 588 -5.86 0.15 -46.89
C THR A 588 -5.12 -0.71 -45.88
N GLY A 589 -4.94 -1.99 -46.21
CA GLY A 589 -4.16 -2.89 -45.35
C GLY A 589 -4.99 -3.37 -44.18
N ASP A 590 -4.55 -3.10 -42.95
CA ASP A 590 -5.19 -3.57 -41.71
C ASP A 590 -6.13 -2.53 -41.07
N THR A 591 -6.24 -1.33 -41.63
CA THR A 591 -6.99 -0.21 -41.03
C THR A 591 -7.85 0.50 -42.06
N TYR A 592 -9.14 0.64 -41.75
CA TYR A 592 -10.13 1.32 -42.59
C TYR A 592 -10.97 2.31 -41.78
N HIS A 593 -11.28 3.46 -42.36
CA HIS A 593 -12.13 4.51 -41.80
C HIS A 593 -13.47 4.53 -42.52
N VAL A 594 -14.56 4.50 -41.75
CA VAL A 594 -15.94 4.50 -42.24
C VAL A 594 -16.64 5.77 -41.75
N GLY A 595 -16.94 6.68 -42.67
CA GLY A 595 -17.72 7.89 -42.40
C GLY A 595 -19.21 7.62 -42.53
N VAL A 596 -19.99 8.01 -41.52
CA VAL A 596 -21.44 7.80 -41.44
C VAL A 596 -22.14 9.15 -41.29
N TYR A 597 -23.01 9.49 -42.24
CA TYR A 597 -23.87 10.66 -42.13
C TYR A 597 -24.96 10.41 -41.08
N THR A 598 -25.04 11.26 -40.05
CA THR A 598 -25.84 11.01 -38.84
C THR A 598 -27.34 11.27 -39.00
N GLY A 599 -27.79 11.78 -40.15
CA GLY A 599 -29.21 11.91 -40.47
C GLY A 599 -29.89 13.15 -39.88
N LYS A 600 -31.14 13.01 -39.42
CA LYS A 600 -31.95 14.01 -38.70
C LYS A 600 -32.51 13.41 -37.40
N GLY A 601 -32.78 14.25 -36.40
CA GLY A 601 -33.27 13.82 -35.09
C GLY A 601 -32.17 13.66 -34.03
N SER A 602 -32.60 13.25 -32.83
CA SER A 602 -31.74 12.70 -31.78
C SER A 602 -31.90 11.19 -31.72
N GLY A 603 -30.84 10.46 -31.44
CA GLY A 603 -30.90 9.01 -31.33
C GLY A 603 -29.52 8.36 -31.28
N THR A 604 -29.41 7.12 -31.75
CA THR A 604 -28.14 6.38 -31.67
C THR A 604 -27.79 5.68 -32.97
N ILE A 605 -26.49 5.60 -33.26
CA ILE A 605 -25.91 4.87 -34.39
C ILE A 605 -24.90 3.87 -33.86
N ARG A 606 -24.90 2.64 -34.38
CA ARG A 606 -23.82 1.66 -34.17
C ARG A 606 -23.44 1.03 -35.50
N LEU A 607 -22.14 1.01 -35.80
CA LEU A 607 -21.59 0.27 -36.92
C LEU A 607 -21.54 -1.23 -36.62
N ARG A 608 -22.01 -2.06 -37.55
CA ARG A 608 -21.77 -3.50 -37.58
C ARG A 608 -21.02 -3.85 -38.86
N LEU A 609 -19.97 -4.64 -38.72
CA LEU A 609 -19.34 -5.33 -39.84
C LEU A 609 -20.01 -6.70 -39.98
N ARG A 610 -20.41 -7.05 -41.19
CA ARG A 610 -20.92 -8.36 -41.56
C ARG A 610 -19.93 -9.07 -42.44
N ASP A 611 -19.56 -10.26 -42.01
CA ASP A 611 -18.77 -11.15 -42.82
C ASP A 611 -19.68 -11.92 -43.80
N ASP A 612 -19.39 -11.80 -45.09
CA ASP A 612 -20.01 -12.58 -46.17
C ASP A 612 -18.96 -13.36 -47.01
N ASP A 613 -17.78 -13.58 -46.42
CA ASP A 613 -16.59 -14.18 -47.03
C ASP A 613 -15.93 -13.33 -48.16
N THR A 614 -16.33 -12.07 -48.38
CA THR A 614 -15.71 -11.23 -49.43
C THR A 614 -14.47 -10.45 -48.98
N ILE A 615 -14.28 -10.26 -47.68
CA ILE A 615 -13.05 -9.68 -47.10
C ILE A 615 -12.00 -10.78 -46.98
N LEU A 616 -10.88 -10.62 -47.69
CA LEU A 616 -9.83 -11.64 -47.81
C LEU A 616 -8.47 -11.14 -47.33
N ASP A 617 -7.70 -12.00 -46.66
CA ASP A 617 -6.29 -11.75 -46.37
C ASP A 617 -5.38 -11.90 -47.62
N ALA A 618 -4.06 -11.72 -47.43
CA ALA A 618 -3.08 -11.87 -48.50
C ALA A 618 -2.95 -13.30 -49.07
N SER A 619 -3.40 -14.32 -48.33
CA SER A 619 -3.44 -15.72 -48.75
C SER A 619 -4.73 -16.09 -49.48
N GLY A 620 -5.72 -15.20 -49.49
CA GLY A 620 -7.06 -15.43 -50.05
C GLY A 620 -8.02 -16.11 -49.08
N THR A 621 -7.72 -16.12 -47.78
CA THR A 621 -8.58 -16.66 -46.72
C THR A 621 -9.59 -15.61 -46.28
N PRO A 622 -10.90 -15.94 -46.18
CA PRO A 622 -11.91 -14.99 -45.74
C PRO A 622 -11.80 -14.60 -44.25
N LEU A 623 -12.31 -13.41 -43.92
CA LEU A 623 -12.42 -12.89 -42.56
C LEU A 623 -13.16 -13.88 -41.65
N GLY A 624 -12.61 -14.23 -40.49
CA GLY A 624 -13.18 -15.23 -39.58
C GLY A 624 -13.07 -16.69 -40.04
N GLY A 625 -12.62 -16.92 -41.28
CA GLY A 625 -12.42 -18.23 -41.90
C GLY A 625 -13.47 -18.51 -42.97
N GLN A 626 -13.53 -19.72 -43.52
CA GLN A 626 -14.62 -20.04 -44.44
C GLN A 626 -15.96 -20.11 -43.71
N GLY A 627 -16.91 -19.26 -44.12
CA GLY A 627 -18.32 -19.35 -43.80
C GLY A 627 -18.89 -18.05 -43.23
N THR A 628 -19.77 -17.40 -44.00
CA THR A 628 -20.53 -16.19 -43.64
C THR A 628 -20.86 -16.02 -42.15
N GLY A 629 -20.48 -14.87 -41.59
CA GLY A 629 -20.84 -14.40 -40.26
C GLY A 629 -19.91 -14.86 -39.15
N ASN A 630 -18.86 -15.62 -39.48
CA ASN A 630 -17.84 -16.04 -38.51
C ASN A 630 -16.84 -14.90 -38.20
N GLY A 631 -16.84 -13.83 -39.00
CA GLY A 631 -16.06 -12.61 -38.82
C GLY A 631 -16.86 -11.37 -38.39
N ASP A 632 -18.15 -11.52 -38.06
CA ASP A 632 -19.03 -10.40 -37.67
C ASP A 632 -18.47 -9.64 -36.45
N ALA A 633 -18.48 -8.31 -36.51
CA ALA A 633 -18.04 -7.45 -35.43
C ALA A 633 -18.98 -6.26 -35.22
N GLN A 634 -19.00 -5.72 -34.00
CA GLN A 634 -19.80 -4.53 -33.68
C GLN A 634 -18.92 -3.46 -33.04
N GLY A 635 -19.12 -2.22 -33.49
CA GLY A 635 -18.47 -1.06 -32.92
C GLY A 635 -19.22 -0.47 -31.72
N PRO A 636 -18.64 0.58 -31.12
CA PRO A 636 -19.30 1.38 -30.10
C PRO A 636 -20.52 2.13 -30.66
N THR A 637 -21.41 2.54 -29.76
CA THR A 637 -22.60 3.33 -30.09
C THR A 637 -22.31 4.83 -30.00
N TYR A 638 -22.57 5.56 -31.07
CA TYR A 638 -22.70 7.01 -31.03
C TYR A 638 -24.07 7.41 -30.49
N VAL A 639 -24.09 8.35 -29.54
CA VAL A 639 -25.30 9.03 -29.11
C VAL A 639 -25.31 10.38 -29.81
N ILE A 640 -26.28 10.58 -30.71
CA ILE A 640 -26.48 11.83 -31.42
C ILE A 640 -27.56 12.62 -30.68
N LEU A 641 -27.19 13.79 -30.17
CA LEU A 641 -28.11 14.70 -29.50
C LEU A 641 -28.27 15.96 -30.34
N ARG A 642 -29.49 16.17 -30.83
CA ARG A 642 -29.96 17.40 -31.46
C ARG A 642 -31.10 17.97 -30.64
N ASP A 643 -30.94 19.19 -30.13
CA ASP A 643 -31.97 19.83 -29.33
C ASP A 643 -33.11 20.33 -30.23
N GLU A 644 -34.02 19.45 -30.63
CA GLU A 644 -35.18 19.84 -31.44
C GLU A 644 -36.20 20.72 -30.68
N THR A 645 -35.92 21.08 -29.42
CA THR A 645 -36.71 22.07 -28.67
C THR A 645 -36.14 23.48 -28.74
N ASP A 646 -34.93 23.65 -29.27
CA ASP A 646 -34.38 24.96 -29.52
C ASP A 646 -35.05 25.58 -30.76
N LEU A 647 -35.72 26.71 -30.54
CA LEU A 647 -36.36 27.51 -31.57
C LEU A 647 -35.74 28.90 -31.65
N VAL A 648 -34.64 29.14 -30.92
CA VAL A 648 -33.91 30.40 -30.96
C VAL A 648 -32.87 30.26 -32.07
N PRO A 649 -32.96 31.05 -33.15
CA PRO A 649 -31.96 30.96 -34.19
C PRO A 649 -30.63 31.58 -33.74
N PRO A 650 -29.49 31.05 -34.19
CA PRO A 650 -28.20 31.68 -33.96
C PRO A 650 -28.17 33.06 -34.62
N THR A 651 -27.39 33.99 -34.06
CA THR A 651 -27.13 35.30 -34.67
C THR A 651 -25.64 35.65 -34.56
N VAL A 652 -25.14 36.51 -35.45
CA VAL A 652 -23.76 37.00 -35.36
C VAL A 652 -23.67 38.03 -34.23
N ARG A 653 -22.93 37.69 -33.18
CA ARG A 653 -22.64 38.59 -32.06
C ARG A 653 -21.68 39.70 -32.45
N GLY A 654 -20.69 39.41 -33.30
CA GLY A 654 -19.86 40.45 -33.91
C GLY A 654 -18.72 39.92 -34.78
N ILE A 655 -18.32 40.75 -35.75
CA ILE A 655 -17.09 40.57 -36.53
C ILE A 655 -16.04 41.58 -36.03
N THR A 656 -15.01 41.06 -35.38
CA THR A 656 -13.96 41.87 -34.73
C THR A 656 -12.57 41.54 -35.26
N ARG A 657 -11.60 42.41 -34.95
CA ARG A 657 -10.22 42.31 -35.41
C ARG A 657 -9.44 41.35 -34.51
N ALA A 658 -8.75 40.36 -35.09
CA ALA A 658 -7.84 39.48 -34.34
C ALA A 658 -6.38 39.94 -34.45
N SER A 659 -5.98 40.44 -35.62
CA SER A 659 -4.69 41.11 -35.85
C SER A 659 -4.71 42.59 -35.42
N VAL A 660 -3.52 43.19 -35.29
CA VAL A 660 -3.34 44.63 -35.02
C VAL A 660 -3.75 45.48 -36.23
N SER A 661 -4.27 46.68 -35.96
CA SER A 661 -4.63 47.69 -36.97
C SER A 661 -4.19 49.06 -36.46
N PRO A 662 -3.60 49.93 -37.30
CA PRO A 662 -3.24 49.74 -38.72
C PRO A 662 -2.12 48.70 -38.91
N THR A 663 -1.95 48.18 -40.13
CA THR A 663 -0.95 47.15 -40.42
C THR A 663 -0.44 47.17 -41.86
N SER A 664 0.81 46.74 -42.05
CA SER A 664 1.43 46.49 -43.37
C SER A 664 1.56 44.99 -43.69
N ALA A 665 1.05 44.12 -42.81
CA ALA A 665 1.12 42.66 -42.94
C ALA A 665 0.46 42.17 -44.23
N VAL A 666 0.92 41.04 -44.77
CA VAL A 666 0.38 40.41 -46.00
C VAL A 666 -0.99 39.74 -45.80
N SER A 667 -1.38 39.50 -44.56
CA SER A 667 -2.69 38.96 -44.19
C SER A 667 -3.12 39.50 -42.83
N VAL A 668 -4.43 39.49 -42.58
CA VAL A 668 -5.08 39.83 -41.31
C VAL A 668 -6.13 38.78 -40.99
N ASP A 669 -6.41 38.61 -39.70
CA ASP A 669 -7.45 37.69 -39.21
C ASP A 669 -8.62 38.46 -38.59
N PHE A 670 -9.85 38.01 -38.85
CA PHE A 670 -11.08 38.47 -38.19
C PHE A 670 -11.64 37.38 -37.28
N TYR A 671 -12.13 37.75 -36.11
CA TYR A 671 -13.00 36.89 -35.29
C TYR A 671 -14.46 37.13 -35.67
N VAL A 672 -15.20 36.06 -35.92
CA VAL A 672 -16.64 36.05 -36.14
C VAL A 672 -17.25 35.25 -34.99
N GLU A 673 -17.90 35.95 -34.06
CA GLU A 673 -18.50 35.35 -32.87
C GLU A 673 -20.02 35.23 -33.07
N PHE A 674 -20.58 34.05 -32.77
CA PHE A 674 -22.01 33.77 -32.83
C PHE A 674 -22.63 33.80 -31.42
N THR A 675 -23.97 33.82 -31.33
CA THR A 675 -24.67 33.76 -30.04
C THR A 675 -24.74 32.36 -29.43
N GLU A 676 -24.47 31.33 -30.24
CA GLU A 676 -24.45 29.91 -29.89
C GLU A 676 -23.61 29.14 -30.91
N ASP A 677 -23.43 27.84 -30.68
CA ASP A 677 -22.64 26.95 -31.53
C ASP A 677 -23.33 26.72 -32.88
N VAL A 678 -22.64 27.04 -33.98
CA VAL A 678 -23.11 26.86 -35.35
C VAL A 678 -22.26 25.87 -36.15
N VAL A 679 -22.86 25.30 -37.19
CA VAL A 679 -22.22 24.49 -38.22
C VAL A 679 -22.54 25.06 -39.60
N GLY A 680 -21.76 24.67 -40.62
CA GLY A 680 -21.99 25.10 -42.01
C GLY A 680 -21.34 26.44 -42.38
N VAL A 681 -20.42 26.97 -41.57
CA VAL A 681 -19.66 28.18 -41.91
C VAL A 681 -18.62 27.86 -42.97
N GLU A 682 -18.76 28.45 -44.16
CA GLU A 682 -17.94 28.26 -45.34
C GLU A 682 -17.33 29.59 -45.84
N LEU A 683 -16.36 29.51 -46.76
CA LEU A 683 -15.72 30.72 -47.33
C LEU A 683 -16.68 31.54 -48.20
N SER A 684 -17.72 30.91 -48.74
CA SER A 684 -18.77 31.55 -49.56
C SER A 684 -19.63 32.52 -48.77
N ASP A 685 -19.72 32.34 -47.45
CA ASP A 685 -20.60 33.12 -46.57
C ASP A 685 -20.03 34.52 -46.33
N PHE A 686 -18.78 34.76 -46.76
CA PHE A 686 -18.07 35.98 -46.46
C PHE A 686 -17.75 36.80 -47.72
N GLU A 687 -17.85 38.12 -47.57
CA GLU A 687 -17.42 39.09 -48.57
C GLU A 687 -16.33 39.98 -47.96
N VAL A 688 -15.24 40.17 -48.72
CA VAL A 688 -14.23 41.18 -48.40
C VAL A 688 -14.55 42.47 -49.14
N VAL A 689 -14.81 43.52 -48.37
CA VAL A 689 -15.05 44.86 -48.89
C VAL A 689 -13.84 45.72 -48.62
N THR A 690 -13.29 46.31 -49.69
CA THR A 690 -12.12 47.18 -49.60
C THR A 690 -12.44 48.60 -49.98
N THR A 691 -11.67 49.54 -49.44
CA THR A 691 -11.64 50.94 -49.89
C THR A 691 -10.22 51.36 -50.23
N GLY A 692 -10.06 52.52 -50.89
CA GLY A 692 -8.75 53.04 -51.26
C GLY A 692 -8.15 52.36 -52.49
N GLY A 693 -6.82 52.20 -52.49
CA GLY A 693 -6.05 51.61 -53.60
C GLY A 693 -5.77 50.12 -53.45
N ILE A 694 -6.43 49.44 -52.50
CA ILE A 694 -6.21 48.01 -52.24
C ILE A 694 -6.64 47.18 -53.45
N SER A 695 -5.74 46.32 -53.92
CA SER A 695 -6.01 45.34 -54.97
C SER A 695 -5.52 43.95 -54.58
N GLY A 696 -6.27 42.90 -54.95
CA GLY A 696 -5.90 41.50 -54.68
C GLY A 696 -6.18 41.02 -53.26
N ALA A 697 -6.92 41.76 -52.44
CA ALA A 697 -7.39 41.27 -51.14
C ALA A 697 -8.44 40.16 -51.35
N ALA A 698 -8.26 39.03 -50.64
CA ALA A 698 -9.12 37.86 -50.76
C ALA A 698 -9.12 37.03 -49.47
N ILE A 699 -10.21 36.33 -49.22
CA ILE A 699 -10.31 35.36 -48.12
C ILE A 699 -9.47 34.14 -48.48
N THR A 700 -8.59 33.71 -47.58
CA THR A 700 -7.64 32.63 -47.83
C THR A 700 -7.82 31.42 -46.93
N GLY A 701 -8.61 31.54 -45.86
CA GLY A 701 -8.86 30.42 -44.97
C GLY A 701 -9.87 30.73 -43.87
N ILE A 702 -10.47 29.65 -43.38
CA ILE A 702 -11.35 29.62 -42.23
C ILE A 702 -10.79 28.58 -41.25
N ARG A 703 -10.80 28.92 -39.97
CA ARG A 703 -10.45 28.04 -38.85
C ARG A 703 -11.24 28.47 -37.62
N GLY A 704 -11.22 27.71 -36.53
CA GLY A 704 -11.92 28.09 -35.30
C GLY A 704 -12.83 26.97 -34.81
N ASP A 705 -13.74 27.30 -33.91
CA ASP A 705 -14.75 26.38 -33.38
C ASP A 705 -16.17 26.85 -33.77
N ALA A 706 -17.17 26.12 -33.28
CA ALA A 706 -18.58 26.36 -33.59
C ALA A 706 -19.10 27.72 -33.06
N LEU A 707 -18.47 28.31 -32.04
CA LEU A 707 -18.90 29.58 -31.45
C LEU A 707 -18.13 30.77 -32.03
N VAL A 708 -16.85 30.57 -32.34
CA VAL A 708 -15.94 31.61 -32.86
C VAL A 708 -15.15 31.09 -34.06
N SER A 709 -15.50 31.62 -35.24
CA SER A 709 -14.75 31.41 -36.47
C SER A 709 -13.68 32.49 -36.67
N VAL A 710 -12.52 32.10 -37.17
CA VAL A 710 -11.39 32.97 -37.52
C VAL A 710 -11.20 32.96 -39.03
N ILE A 711 -11.42 34.12 -39.65
CA ILE A 711 -11.37 34.29 -41.10
C ILE A 711 -10.08 35.01 -41.47
N THR A 712 -9.21 34.34 -42.23
CA THR A 712 -7.95 34.91 -42.71
C THR A 712 -8.17 35.58 -44.07
N VAL A 713 -7.78 36.84 -44.16
CA VAL A 713 -7.88 37.67 -45.37
C VAL A 713 -6.48 38.14 -45.77
N SER A 714 -6.08 37.84 -47.00
CA SER A 714 -4.91 38.45 -47.62
C SER A 714 -5.17 39.94 -47.85
N THR A 715 -4.20 40.79 -47.50
CA THR A 715 -4.38 42.25 -47.55
C THR A 715 -4.16 42.85 -48.93
N GLY A 716 -3.57 42.08 -49.85
CA GLY A 716 -3.23 42.55 -51.20
C GLY A 716 -2.16 43.65 -51.21
N ASP A 717 -2.17 44.45 -52.29
CA ASP A 717 -1.27 45.58 -52.51
C ASP A 717 -2.02 46.91 -52.41
N GLY A 718 -1.34 47.95 -51.93
CA GLY A 718 -1.87 49.31 -51.82
C GLY A 718 -2.39 49.66 -50.41
N ASP A 719 -2.71 50.94 -50.24
CA ASP A 719 -3.25 51.48 -48.98
C ASP A 719 -4.77 51.58 -49.03
N GLY A 720 -5.41 51.43 -47.88
CA GLY A 720 -6.85 51.58 -47.76
C GLY A 720 -7.41 50.84 -46.57
N THR A 721 -8.66 50.38 -46.68
CA THR A 721 -9.28 49.60 -45.60
C THR A 721 -9.85 48.27 -46.08
N ILE A 722 -9.91 47.29 -45.16
CA ILE A 722 -10.50 45.97 -45.38
C ILE A 722 -11.57 45.74 -44.31
N GLN A 723 -12.80 45.47 -44.75
CA GLN A 723 -13.92 45.03 -43.93
C GLN A 723 -14.32 43.61 -44.36
N LEU A 724 -14.60 42.75 -43.40
CA LEU A 724 -15.25 41.47 -43.64
C LEU A 724 -16.75 41.59 -43.36
N ARG A 725 -17.57 41.07 -44.26
CA ARG A 725 -19.02 40.97 -44.12
C ARG A 725 -19.43 39.50 -44.19
N LEU A 726 -20.48 39.14 -43.46
CA LEU A 726 -21.13 37.84 -43.55
C LEU A 726 -22.48 38.02 -44.24
N HIS A 727 -22.74 37.20 -45.25
CA HIS A 727 -24.02 37.08 -45.94
C HIS A 727 -24.65 35.75 -45.55
N ASP A 728 -25.91 35.81 -45.13
CA ASP A 728 -26.70 34.66 -44.75
C ASP A 728 -27.47 34.11 -45.96
N ASP A 729 -27.29 32.82 -46.23
CA ASP A 729 -28.04 32.07 -47.24
C ASP A 729 -28.74 30.81 -46.67
N ASP A 730 -28.98 30.80 -45.35
CA ASP A 730 -29.51 29.68 -44.57
C ASP A 730 -28.60 28.43 -44.49
N SER A 731 -27.33 28.50 -44.95
CA SER A 731 -26.37 27.39 -44.84
C SER A 731 -25.76 27.24 -43.45
N ILE A 732 -25.58 28.35 -42.73
CA ILE A 732 -25.12 28.38 -41.34
C ILE A 732 -26.31 28.06 -40.43
N VAL A 733 -26.24 26.98 -39.67
CA VAL A 733 -27.31 26.51 -38.78
C VAL A 733 -26.76 26.14 -37.41
N ASP A 734 -27.59 26.20 -36.36
CA ASP A 734 -27.27 25.61 -35.06
C ASP A 734 -27.43 24.07 -35.07
N LEU A 735 -27.19 23.42 -33.93
CA LEU A 735 -27.37 21.97 -33.78
C LEU A 735 -28.84 21.52 -33.85
N ALA A 736 -29.79 22.42 -33.59
CA ALA A 736 -31.23 22.21 -33.74
C ALA A 736 -31.70 22.43 -35.19
N SER A 737 -30.79 22.77 -36.11
CA SER A 737 -31.06 23.13 -37.50
C SER A 737 -31.86 24.42 -37.70
N ASN A 738 -31.81 25.36 -36.75
CA ASN A 738 -32.29 26.72 -37.00
C ASN A 738 -31.20 27.49 -37.79
N PRO A 739 -31.53 28.06 -38.96
CA PRO A 739 -30.59 28.87 -39.74
C PRO A 739 -30.28 30.22 -39.09
N LEU A 740 -29.12 30.78 -39.41
CA LEU A 740 -28.61 32.05 -38.90
C LEU A 740 -29.59 33.19 -39.13
N GLY A 741 -30.09 33.81 -38.05
CA GLY A 741 -31.11 34.86 -38.11
C GLY A 741 -32.56 34.34 -38.26
N GLY A 742 -32.74 33.02 -38.36
CA GLY A 742 -34.01 32.34 -38.59
C GLY A 742 -34.16 31.92 -40.05
N ALA A 743 -35.31 31.35 -40.41
CA ALA A 743 -35.53 30.86 -41.78
C ALA A 743 -35.71 32.01 -42.80
N GLY A 744 -34.79 32.09 -43.76
CA GLY A 744 -34.89 32.88 -44.99
C GLY A 744 -33.69 33.79 -45.25
N ILE A 745 -32.97 33.52 -46.34
CA ILE A 745 -31.85 34.31 -46.93
C ILE A 745 -31.80 35.80 -46.51
N GLY A 746 -30.65 36.17 -45.95
CA GLY A 746 -30.25 37.54 -45.62
C GLY A 746 -30.82 38.06 -44.31
N ASN A 747 -31.49 37.21 -43.53
CA ASN A 747 -32.03 37.61 -42.23
C ASN A 747 -30.97 37.54 -41.10
N GLY A 748 -29.88 36.80 -41.35
CA GLY A 748 -28.69 36.70 -40.51
C GLY A 748 -27.51 37.60 -40.92
N ASP A 749 -27.66 38.40 -41.98
CA ASP A 749 -26.57 39.23 -42.54
C ASP A 749 -25.86 40.10 -41.49
N PHE A 750 -24.53 40.07 -41.49
CA PHE A 750 -23.71 40.94 -40.67
C PHE A 750 -22.76 41.80 -41.52
N LEU A 751 -23.25 42.99 -41.87
CA LEU A 751 -22.58 43.90 -42.81
C LEU A 751 -21.74 45.00 -42.14
N ASN A 752 -21.79 45.12 -40.81
CA ASN A 752 -21.20 46.22 -40.03
C ASN A 752 -20.07 45.75 -39.09
N GLY A 753 -19.11 44.98 -39.61
CA GLY A 753 -17.92 44.54 -38.86
C GLY A 753 -16.85 45.60 -38.68
N HIS A 754 -15.91 45.33 -37.78
CA HIS A 754 -14.69 46.13 -37.63
C HIS A 754 -13.89 46.19 -38.94
N VAL A 755 -13.07 47.22 -39.07
CA VAL A 755 -12.30 47.51 -40.29
C VAL A 755 -10.81 47.53 -39.96
N TYR A 756 -10.00 46.90 -40.81
CA TYR A 756 -8.54 47.06 -40.82
C TYR A 756 -8.13 48.23 -41.70
N THR A 757 -7.19 49.04 -41.20
CA THR A 757 -6.47 50.03 -42.03
C THR A 757 -5.17 49.39 -42.51
N ILE A 758 -5.01 49.29 -43.83
CA ILE A 758 -3.83 48.70 -44.47
C ILE A 758 -2.93 49.81 -45.01
N TYR A 759 -1.64 49.70 -44.69
CA TYR A 759 -0.62 50.68 -45.04
C TYR A 759 0.60 49.98 -45.65
N LYS A 760 0.69 49.96 -46.99
CA LYS A 760 1.72 49.32 -47.81
C LYS A 760 2.70 50.30 -48.44
N SER A 761 2.32 51.57 -48.57
CA SER A 761 3.14 52.61 -49.21
C SER A 761 4.46 52.88 -48.48
N ASP A 762 4.49 52.73 -47.16
CA ASP A 762 5.71 52.68 -46.35
C ASP A 762 5.56 51.72 -45.16
N PRO A 763 5.93 50.43 -45.30
CA PRO A 763 5.77 49.42 -44.26
C PRO A 763 6.56 49.69 -42.97
N GLY A 764 7.52 50.63 -43.02
CA GLY A 764 8.37 51.01 -41.88
C GLY A 764 7.87 52.21 -41.08
N ALA A 765 6.83 52.90 -41.55
CA ALA A 765 6.25 54.09 -40.93
C ALA A 765 4.73 53.91 -40.77
N LEU A 766 4.32 52.98 -39.89
CA LEU A 766 2.91 52.87 -39.52
C LEU A 766 2.47 54.17 -38.82
N PRO A 767 1.25 54.68 -39.06
CA PRO A 767 0.80 55.89 -38.39
C PRO A 767 0.63 55.66 -36.88
N PRO A 768 0.75 56.72 -36.06
CA PRO A 768 0.60 56.61 -34.62
C PRO A 768 -0.81 56.13 -34.26
N VAL A 769 -0.96 55.35 -33.20
CA VAL A 769 -2.26 54.98 -32.62
C VAL A 769 -2.27 55.14 -31.12
N VAL A 770 -3.47 55.30 -30.53
CA VAL A 770 -3.62 55.28 -29.07
C VAL A 770 -3.45 53.85 -28.56
N SER A 771 -2.40 53.61 -27.78
CA SER A 771 -2.10 52.29 -27.23
C SER A 771 -2.90 52.00 -25.96
N SER A 772 -3.16 53.01 -25.11
CA SER A 772 -3.99 52.83 -23.92
C SER A 772 -4.48 54.15 -23.31
N ILE A 773 -5.61 54.08 -22.60
CA ILE A 773 -6.10 55.13 -21.70
C ILE A 773 -6.38 54.49 -20.34
N THR A 774 -5.52 54.73 -19.36
CA THR A 774 -5.58 54.13 -18.01
C THR A 774 -5.78 55.18 -16.94
N ARG A 775 -6.43 54.81 -15.84
CA ARG A 775 -6.63 55.68 -14.67
C ARG A 775 -5.31 55.85 -13.90
N LEU A 776 -5.03 57.07 -13.44
CA LEU A 776 -3.87 57.36 -12.56
C LEU A 776 -4.26 57.54 -11.10
N ASP A 777 -5.47 58.00 -10.84
CA ASP A 777 -6.05 58.13 -9.50
C ASP A 777 -6.89 56.90 -9.12
N ALA A 778 -7.20 56.76 -7.83
CA ALA A 778 -7.99 55.64 -7.32
C ALA A 778 -9.45 55.69 -7.81
N SER A 779 -10.07 54.52 -7.94
CA SER A 779 -11.49 54.34 -8.23
C SER A 779 -12.04 53.21 -7.35
N PRO A 780 -13.21 53.37 -6.72
CA PRO A 780 -14.10 54.54 -6.79
C PRO A 780 -13.53 55.80 -6.11
N THR A 781 -13.98 56.99 -6.48
CA THR A 781 -13.48 58.28 -5.94
C THR A 781 -14.58 59.33 -5.80
N ASP A 782 -14.44 60.28 -4.86
CA ASP A 782 -15.31 61.45 -4.71
C ASP A 782 -14.67 62.77 -5.19
N ALA A 783 -13.45 62.70 -5.73
CA ALA A 783 -12.68 63.87 -6.18
C ALA A 783 -13.37 64.67 -7.29
N PHE A 784 -13.14 65.99 -7.31
CA PHE A 784 -13.66 66.91 -8.35
C PHE A 784 -12.86 66.87 -9.66
N THR A 785 -11.64 66.34 -9.61
CA THR A 785 -10.80 66.08 -10.78
C THR A 785 -10.22 64.68 -10.69
N VAL A 786 -9.99 64.05 -11.84
CA VAL A 786 -9.29 62.77 -11.97
C VAL A 786 -8.34 62.84 -13.16
N ARG A 787 -7.33 61.98 -13.18
CA ARG A 787 -6.31 61.95 -14.22
C ARG A 787 -6.30 60.63 -14.96
N TYR A 788 -6.23 60.74 -16.28
CA TYR A 788 -5.96 59.63 -17.17
C TYR A 788 -4.54 59.74 -17.72
N ARG A 789 -3.89 58.59 -17.87
CA ARG A 789 -2.70 58.47 -18.69
C ARG A 789 -3.09 57.93 -20.06
N VAL A 790 -2.73 58.67 -21.09
CA VAL A 790 -2.94 58.34 -22.50
C VAL A 790 -1.58 58.01 -23.09
N ARG A 791 -1.43 56.82 -23.64
CA ARG A 791 -0.22 56.43 -24.37
C ARG A 791 -0.52 56.22 -25.83
N PHE A 792 0.44 56.61 -26.67
CA PHE A 792 0.44 56.36 -28.11
C PHE A 792 1.40 55.20 -28.43
N SER A 793 1.41 54.72 -29.67
CA SER A 793 2.36 53.70 -30.15
C SER A 793 3.77 54.26 -30.36
N GLU A 794 3.87 55.57 -30.56
CA GLU A 794 5.10 56.29 -30.84
C GLU A 794 4.97 57.78 -30.46
N PRO A 795 6.07 58.55 -30.47
CA PRO A 795 6.04 59.97 -30.17
C PRO A 795 5.15 60.76 -31.13
N VAL A 796 4.16 61.46 -30.57
CA VAL A 796 3.25 62.33 -31.32
C VAL A 796 3.42 63.80 -30.94
N THR A 797 2.87 64.67 -31.77
CA THR A 797 2.83 66.11 -31.61
C THR A 797 1.41 66.63 -31.77
N ASN A 798 1.17 67.86 -31.29
CA ASN A 798 -0.10 68.57 -31.40
C ASN A 798 -1.28 67.94 -30.64
N VAL A 799 -1.02 67.20 -29.57
CA VAL A 799 -2.05 66.71 -28.64
C VAL A 799 -2.54 67.84 -27.73
N ASP A 800 -3.83 68.18 -27.79
CA ASP A 800 -4.48 69.20 -26.99
C ASP A 800 -5.87 68.77 -26.44
N ALA A 801 -6.54 69.66 -25.70
CA ALA A 801 -7.82 69.34 -25.06
C ALA A 801 -8.97 69.07 -26.04
N GLY A 802 -8.87 69.54 -27.29
CA GLY A 802 -9.85 69.31 -28.36
C GLY A 802 -9.85 67.87 -28.89
N ASP A 803 -8.77 67.13 -28.67
CA ASP A 803 -8.62 65.74 -29.11
C ASP A 803 -9.31 64.74 -28.17
N PHE A 804 -9.86 65.22 -27.05
CA PHE A 804 -10.44 64.37 -26.02
C PHE A 804 -11.91 64.69 -25.77
N VAL A 805 -12.71 63.65 -25.51
CA VAL A 805 -14.10 63.78 -25.10
C VAL A 805 -14.38 62.92 -23.86
N THR A 806 -15.21 63.44 -22.96
CA THR A 806 -15.67 62.70 -21.77
C THR A 806 -16.98 61.98 -22.06
N THR A 807 -17.03 60.67 -21.80
CA THR A 807 -18.24 59.86 -21.83
C THR A 807 -18.69 59.58 -20.39
N THR A 808 -19.89 60.03 -20.04
CA THR A 808 -20.40 59.94 -18.66
C THR A 808 -21.79 59.31 -18.56
N ALA A 809 -22.05 58.58 -17.47
CA ALA A 809 -23.39 58.19 -17.05
C ALA A 809 -23.65 58.72 -15.64
N GLY A 810 -24.75 59.47 -15.42
CA GLY A 810 -25.13 60.00 -14.10
C GLY A 810 -24.40 61.28 -13.64
N LEU A 811 -23.34 61.68 -14.34
CA LEU A 811 -22.59 62.92 -14.09
C LEU A 811 -23.05 64.05 -15.02
N LEU A 812 -23.05 65.29 -14.52
CA LEU A 812 -23.35 66.49 -15.30
C LEU A 812 -22.18 67.47 -15.29
N GLY A 813 -21.80 67.95 -16.48
CA GLY A 813 -20.77 68.97 -16.64
C GLY A 813 -19.35 68.47 -16.43
N SER A 814 -19.04 67.23 -16.85
CA SER A 814 -17.65 66.78 -16.95
C SER A 814 -16.99 67.41 -18.18
N SER A 815 -15.71 67.75 -18.06
CA SER A 815 -14.92 68.37 -19.12
C SER A 815 -13.43 68.10 -18.94
N VAL A 816 -12.67 68.16 -20.02
CA VAL A 816 -11.21 68.09 -19.98
C VAL A 816 -10.68 69.43 -19.45
N ASP A 817 -9.92 69.40 -18.37
CA ASP A 817 -9.34 70.59 -17.73
C ASP A 817 -7.97 70.92 -18.36
N SER A 818 -7.07 69.93 -18.40
CA SER A 818 -5.72 70.14 -18.90
C SER A 818 -5.10 68.87 -19.48
N VAL A 819 -4.24 69.07 -20.49
CA VAL A 819 -3.41 68.02 -21.12
C VAL A 819 -1.95 68.38 -20.88
N THR A 820 -1.19 67.46 -20.31
CA THR A 820 0.24 67.63 -20.01
C THR A 820 1.01 66.39 -20.44
N GLY A 821 2.28 66.52 -20.82
CA GLY A 821 3.09 65.40 -21.35
C GLY A 821 3.71 65.74 -22.69
N ALA A 822 4.50 64.81 -23.23
CA ALA A 822 5.18 64.94 -24.51
C ALA A 822 5.63 63.57 -25.02
N GLY A 823 5.93 63.47 -26.32
CA GLY A 823 6.34 62.20 -26.92
C GLY A 823 5.14 61.28 -27.07
N ASP A 824 5.22 60.07 -26.50
CA ASP A 824 4.19 59.04 -26.60
C ASP A 824 3.33 58.93 -25.34
N ASP A 825 3.50 59.82 -24.36
CA ASP A 825 2.91 59.69 -23.01
C ASP A 825 2.35 61.02 -22.50
N TYR A 826 1.03 61.04 -22.29
CA TYR A 826 0.27 62.21 -21.88
C TYR A 826 -0.58 61.93 -20.64
N THR A 827 -0.69 62.91 -19.77
CA THR A 827 -1.61 62.95 -18.64
C THR A 827 -2.71 63.97 -18.91
N VAL A 828 -3.95 63.50 -18.94
CA VAL A 828 -5.16 64.30 -19.14
C VAL A 828 -5.90 64.42 -17.82
N THR A 829 -6.04 65.63 -17.30
CA THR A 829 -6.84 65.94 -16.12
C THR A 829 -8.25 66.28 -16.57
N VAL A 830 -9.23 65.63 -15.95
CA VAL A 830 -10.65 65.76 -16.28
C VAL A 830 -11.42 66.19 -15.05
N ASP A 831 -12.21 67.25 -15.18
CA ASP A 831 -13.23 67.62 -14.21
C ASP A 831 -14.33 66.56 -14.24
N THR A 832 -14.58 65.92 -13.11
CA THR A 832 -15.56 64.83 -12.99
C THR A 832 -17.00 65.32 -12.93
N GLY A 833 -17.23 66.64 -13.00
CA GLY A 833 -18.56 67.23 -12.98
C GLY A 833 -19.30 67.00 -11.65
N ASN A 834 -20.63 67.07 -11.69
CA ASN A 834 -21.51 66.93 -10.52
C ASN A 834 -22.33 65.64 -10.56
N GLY A 835 -22.64 65.08 -9.40
CA GLY A 835 -23.41 63.83 -9.27
C GLY A 835 -22.55 62.63 -8.90
N ALA A 836 -23.16 61.45 -8.98
CA ALA A 836 -22.52 60.15 -8.85
C ALA A 836 -22.81 59.34 -10.11
N GLY A 837 -21.85 58.50 -10.52
CA GLY A 837 -21.94 57.76 -11.77
C GLY A 837 -20.57 57.43 -12.35
N THR A 838 -20.50 57.22 -13.66
CA THR A 838 -19.26 56.81 -14.33
C THR A 838 -18.72 57.88 -15.26
N LEU A 839 -17.39 57.91 -15.40
CA LEU A 839 -16.65 58.76 -16.33
C LEU A 839 -15.62 57.92 -17.10
N ARG A 840 -15.56 58.09 -18.41
CA ARG A 840 -14.52 57.57 -19.31
C ARG A 840 -13.97 58.71 -20.16
N LEU A 841 -12.68 58.67 -20.48
CA LEU A 841 -12.04 59.56 -21.44
C LEU A 841 -11.84 58.83 -22.77
N ASP A 842 -12.26 59.45 -23.87
CA ASP A 842 -12.11 58.95 -25.23
C ASP A 842 -11.25 59.92 -26.05
N VAL A 843 -10.50 59.40 -27.03
CA VAL A 843 -9.76 60.19 -28.03
C VAL A 843 -10.56 60.28 -29.31
N ARG A 844 -10.74 61.51 -29.80
CA ARG A 844 -11.32 61.83 -31.09
C ARG A 844 -10.23 62.21 -32.07
N ASP A 845 -9.87 61.25 -32.91
CA ASP A 845 -9.09 61.51 -34.11
C ASP A 845 -9.85 62.41 -35.12
N ASN A 846 -9.21 63.52 -35.49
CA ASN A 846 -9.65 64.44 -36.55
C ASN A 846 -8.46 64.85 -37.44
N ASP A 847 -7.44 63.97 -37.56
CA ASP A 847 -6.17 64.23 -38.23
C ASP A 847 -5.35 65.41 -37.65
N SER A 848 -5.57 65.84 -36.38
CA SER A 848 -4.79 66.92 -35.75
C SER A 848 -3.47 66.45 -35.11
N ILE A 849 -3.40 65.18 -34.70
CA ILE A 849 -2.27 64.59 -33.98
C ILE A 849 -1.36 63.89 -34.98
N PHE A 850 -0.06 64.21 -34.98
CA PHE A 850 0.89 63.66 -35.95
C PHE A 850 2.16 63.11 -35.30
N ASP A 851 2.76 62.09 -35.92
CA ASP A 851 4.13 61.65 -35.62
C ASP A 851 5.19 62.62 -36.18
N ALA A 852 6.47 62.21 -36.13
CA ALA A 852 7.59 62.99 -36.67
C ALA A 852 7.60 63.09 -38.21
N ASP A 853 7.06 62.09 -38.90
CA ASP A 853 6.99 61.99 -40.36
C ASP A 853 5.73 62.65 -40.94
N ARG A 854 4.87 63.19 -40.06
CA ARG A 854 3.57 63.83 -40.33
C ARG A 854 2.46 62.87 -40.72
N ASN A 855 2.52 61.61 -40.30
CA ASN A 855 1.37 60.74 -40.40
C ASN A 855 0.37 61.08 -39.28
N PRO A 856 -0.92 61.32 -39.61
CA PRO A 856 -1.94 61.57 -38.60
C PRO A 856 -2.30 60.31 -37.81
N LEU A 857 -2.87 60.49 -36.62
CA LEU A 857 -3.32 59.43 -35.71
C LEU A 857 -4.29 58.47 -36.40
N GLY A 858 -3.91 57.20 -36.54
CA GLY A 858 -4.71 56.16 -37.22
C GLY A 858 -4.53 56.13 -38.75
N GLY A 859 -3.77 57.07 -39.32
CA GLY A 859 -3.54 57.24 -40.75
C GLY A 859 -4.32 58.42 -41.33
N ILE A 860 -4.27 58.62 -42.65
CA ILE A 860 -4.99 59.73 -43.30
C ILE A 860 -6.50 59.46 -43.27
N GLY A 861 -7.26 60.38 -42.65
CA GLY A 861 -8.70 60.48 -42.72
C GLY A 861 -9.36 60.43 -41.36
N ASN A 862 -10.23 61.41 -41.07
CA ASN A 862 -10.95 61.51 -39.80
C ASN A 862 -11.55 60.20 -39.28
N ASP A 863 -11.59 60.09 -37.95
CA ASP A 863 -12.19 59.02 -37.17
C ASP A 863 -11.50 57.64 -37.31
N ASN A 864 -10.38 57.53 -38.01
CA ASN A 864 -9.65 56.27 -38.19
C ASN A 864 -8.72 55.94 -37.00
N GLY A 865 -8.43 56.93 -36.14
CA GLY A 865 -7.63 56.82 -34.93
C GLY A 865 -8.42 56.93 -33.61
N HIS A 866 -9.75 56.92 -33.67
CA HIS A 866 -10.61 57.04 -32.49
C HIS A 866 -10.34 55.94 -31.43
N PHE A 867 -10.32 56.31 -30.15
CA PHE A 867 -10.16 55.37 -29.04
C PHE A 867 -11.25 55.56 -27.99
N THR A 868 -12.12 54.56 -27.84
CA THR A 868 -13.32 54.62 -26.97
C THR A 868 -13.40 53.47 -25.95
N SER A 869 -12.34 52.70 -25.79
CA SER A 869 -12.24 51.53 -24.91
C SER A 869 -11.35 51.77 -23.68
N GLY A 870 -11.26 53.02 -23.22
CA GLY A 870 -10.47 53.39 -22.04
C GLY A 870 -11.08 52.93 -20.71
N GLU A 871 -10.27 52.94 -19.66
CA GLU A 871 -10.73 52.63 -18.30
C GLU A 871 -11.78 53.63 -17.78
N VAL A 872 -12.65 53.18 -16.89
CA VAL A 872 -13.78 53.96 -16.35
C VAL A 872 -13.57 54.28 -14.88
N TYR A 873 -13.74 55.54 -14.50
CA TYR A 873 -13.85 55.96 -13.10
C TYR A 873 -15.28 55.79 -12.59
N GLU A 874 -15.41 55.25 -11.38
CA GLU A 874 -16.64 55.29 -10.60
C GLU A 874 -16.58 56.48 -9.62
N ILE A 875 -17.51 57.42 -9.77
CA ILE A 875 -17.58 58.64 -8.97
C ILE A 875 -18.66 58.47 -7.89
N LEU A 876 -18.22 58.39 -6.63
CA LEU A 876 -19.07 58.21 -5.46
C LEU A 876 -19.21 59.52 -4.68
N ARG A 877 -20.02 60.44 -5.21
CA ARG A 877 -20.42 61.63 -4.44
C ARG A 877 -21.84 61.47 -3.94
N GLU A 878 -21.98 61.23 -2.63
CA GLU A 878 -23.29 61.11 -1.98
C GLU A 878 -24.15 62.36 -2.23
N THR A 879 -25.16 62.19 -3.07
CA THR A 879 -26.15 63.23 -3.38
C THR A 879 -27.23 63.27 -2.32
N MET A 880 -27.00 63.97 -1.21
CA MET A 880 -28.10 64.31 -0.29
C MET A 880 -28.07 65.79 0.07
N MET A 881 -29.09 66.51 -0.39
CA MET A 881 -29.52 67.73 0.27
C MET A 881 -29.91 67.38 1.72
N SER A 882 -29.40 68.15 2.68
CA SER A 882 -29.72 67.99 4.10
C SER A 882 -30.07 69.36 4.67
N VAL A 883 -31.27 69.52 5.22
CA VAL A 883 -31.65 70.74 5.92
C VAL A 883 -30.90 70.76 7.25
N ARG A 884 -29.90 71.64 7.37
CA ARG A 884 -28.91 71.61 8.47
C ARG A 884 -29.36 72.34 9.72
N SER A 885 -30.01 73.50 9.59
CA SER A 885 -30.63 74.17 10.74
C SER A 885 -31.56 75.32 10.35
N VAL A 886 -32.61 75.46 11.16
CA VAL A 886 -33.10 76.75 11.66
C VAL A 886 -32.51 76.89 13.06
N LYS A 887 -32.21 78.10 13.56
CA LYS A 887 -31.62 78.25 14.92
C LYS A 887 -32.40 77.40 15.94
N ASN A 888 -31.75 76.38 16.52
CA ASN A 888 -32.37 75.51 17.54
C ASN A 888 -32.86 76.38 18.71
N ASN A 889 -34.08 76.11 19.21
CA ASN A 889 -34.83 76.85 20.24
C ASN A 889 -35.46 78.20 19.86
N ALA A 890 -35.69 78.49 18.58
CA ALA A 890 -36.56 79.62 18.21
C ALA A 890 -38.04 79.20 18.27
N THR A 891 -38.79 79.74 19.24
CA THR A 891 -40.23 79.94 19.08
C THR A 891 -40.42 80.94 17.95
N VAL A 892 -41.02 80.51 16.84
CA VAL A 892 -41.21 81.36 15.65
C VAL A 892 -42.66 81.81 15.63
N LEU A 893 -42.88 83.12 15.72
CA LEU A 893 -44.22 83.71 15.63
C LEU A 893 -44.83 83.53 14.23
N PRO A 894 -46.15 83.36 14.10
CA PRO A 894 -46.84 83.57 12.83
C PRO A 894 -46.46 84.94 12.23
N GLY A 895 -46.05 84.96 10.95
CA GLY A 895 -45.53 86.17 10.29
C GLY A 895 -44.04 86.45 10.49
N GLY A 896 -43.36 85.69 11.37
CA GLY A 896 -41.96 85.91 11.73
C GLY A 896 -40.94 85.43 10.69
N PRO A 897 -39.73 86.03 10.63
CA PRO A 897 -38.67 85.63 9.71
C PRO A 897 -37.97 84.35 10.16
N LEU A 898 -37.56 83.54 9.18
CA LEU A 898 -36.93 82.24 9.36
C LEU A 898 -35.74 82.08 8.42
N LYS A 899 -34.54 81.86 8.96
CA LYS A 899 -33.36 81.54 8.15
C LYS A 899 -33.20 80.04 8.00
N VAL A 900 -33.44 79.53 6.79
CA VAL A 900 -33.26 78.12 6.44
C VAL A 900 -31.85 77.93 5.87
N LYS A 901 -31.14 76.91 6.36
CA LYS A 901 -29.85 76.48 5.82
C LYS A 901 -29.91 75.01 5.39
N TRP A 902 -29.33 74.70 4.24
CA TRP A 902 -29.22 73.33 3.71
C TRP A 902 -27.85 73.09 3.07
N THR A 903 -27.50 71.82 2.85
CA THR A 903 -26.40 71.48 1.94
C THR A 903 -26.87 71.58 0.50
N SER A 904 -26.23 72.45 -0.28
CA SER A 904 -26.39 72.46 -1.73
C SER A 904 -25.86 71.13 -2.31
N GLY A 905 -26.72 70.39 -3.00
CA GLY A 905 -26.39 69.18 -3.76
C GLY A 905 -26.87 69.29 -5.21
N PRO A 906 -26.51 68.36 -6.12
CA PRO A 906 -26.71 68.51 -7.56
C PRO A 906 -28.14 68.18 -8.02
N ILE A 907 -29.13 68.72 -7.32
CA ILE A 907 -30.55 68.52 -7.61
C ILE A 907 -31.15 69.68 -8.41
N GLY A 908 -30.31 70.31 -9.25
CA GLY A 908 -30.65 71.50 -10.04
C GLY A 908 -30.25 72.83 -9.40
N ASN A 909 -30.28 73.89 -10.22
CA ASN A 909 -29.78 75.23 -9.87
C ASN A 909 -30.68 75.98 -8.88
N HIS A 910 -31.93 75.53 -8.70
CA HIS A 910 -32.91 76.20 -7.84
C HIS A 910 -33.75 75.21 -7.02
N VAL A 911 -34.12 75.65 -5.83
CA VAL A 911 -34.93 74.93 -4.86
C VAL A 911 -36.14 75.76 -4.45
N ARG A 912 -37.18 75.08 -3.96
CA ARG A 912 -38.30 75.70 -3.26
C ARG A 912 -38.32 75.23 -1.81
N ILE A 913 -38.85 76.06 -0.92
CA ILE A 913 -38.88 75.80 0.53
C ILE A 913 -40.33 75.68 0.96
N GLU A 914 -40.66 74.59 1.62
CA GLU A 914 -42.01 74.23 2.05
C GLU A 914 -42.06 74.03 3.57
N LEU A 915 -43.20 74.39 4.16
CA LEU A 915 -43.55 74.13 5.55
C LEU A 915 -44.50 72.93 5.60
N TRP A 916 -44.19 71.93 6.42
CA TRP A 916 -44.98 70.71 6.57
C TRP A 916 -45.32 70.44 8.04
N LYS A 917 -46.45 69.76 8.29
CA LYS A 917 -46.87 69.27 9.62
C LYS A 917 -47.63 67.97 9.43
N SER A 918 -47.34 66.97 10.27
CA SER A 918 -48.02 65.66 10.27
C SER A 918 -48.10 64.98 8.89
N GLY A 919 -47.09 65.17 8.04
CA GLY A 919 -47.04 64.57 6.71
C GLY A 919 -47.79 65.34 5.62
N GLU A 920 -48.40 66.49 5.94
CA GLU A 920 -49.06 67.36 4.97
C GLU A 920 -48.30 68.69 4.77
N ARG A 921 -48.35 69.23 3.55
CA ARG A 921 -47.75 70.54 3.23
C ARG A 921 -48.69 71.65 3.68
N VAL A 922 -48.26 72.43 4.67
CA VAL A 922 -48.99 73.57 5.24
C VAL A 922 -48.86 74.79 4.34
N ALA A 923 -47.66 75.08 3.85
CA ALA A 923 -47.41 76.25 3.00
C ALA A 923 -46.14 76.10 2.14
N ILE A 924 -46.04 76.88 1.07
CA ILE A 924 -44.79 77.09 0.33
C ILE A 924 -44.23 78.44 0.79
N LEU A 925 -43.08 78.42 1.45
CA LEU A 925 -42.43 79.61 2.03
C LEU A 925 -41.59 80.37 0.99
N GLU A 926 -41.00 79.64 0.05
CA GLU A 926 -40.26 80.20 -1.08
C GLU A 926 -40.51 79.33 -2.31
N LYS A 927 -40.94 79.92 -3.43
CA LYS A 927 -41.30 79.15 -4.63
C LYS A 927 -40.09 78.80 -5.48
N LYS A 928 -39.03 79.61 -5.43
CA LYS A 928 -37.80 79.41 -6.19
C LYS A 928 -36.67 80.29 -5.63
N THR A 929 -35.62 79.68 -5.12
CA THR A 929 -34.37 80.35 -4.76
C THR A 929 -33.18 79.55 -5.29
N LYS A 930 -32.00 80.17 -5.39
CA LYS A 930 -30.78 79.48 -5.81
C LYS A 930 -30.46 78.35 -4.83
N ASN A 931 -29.92 77.25 -5.34
CA ASN A 931 -29.48 76.14 -4.52
C ASN A 931 -28.07 76.39 -3.95
N ASP A 932 -27.91 77.47 -3.19
CA ASP A 932 -26.62 77.95 -2.65
C ASP A 932 -26.46 77.74 -1.13
N GLY A 933 -27.41 77.02 -0.53
CA GLY A 933 -27.30 76.51 0.84
C GLY A 933 -27.94 77.39 1.93
N SER A 934 -28.52 78.55 1.61
CA SER A 934 -29.31 79.31 2.60
C SER A 934 -30.32 80.30 2.01
N GLN A 935 -31.47 80.43 2.65
CA GLN A 935 -32.49 81.44 2.31
C GLN A 935 -33.19 81.95 3.56
N ASN A 936 -33.49 83.25 3.59
CA ASN A 936 -34.40 83.83 4.57
C ASN A 936 -35.83 83.79 4.01
N VAL A 937 -36.77 83.23 4.76
CA VAL A 937 -38.20 83.14 4.42
C VAL A 937 -39.05 83.67 5.58
N ALA A 938 -40.36 83.82 5.42
CA ALA A 938 -41.27 84.20 6.50
C ALA A 938 -42.36 83.13 6.70
N ILE A 939 -42.71 82.85 7.95
CA ILE A 939 -43.86 81.98 8.26
C ILE A 939 -45.15 82.75 7.94
N PRO A 940 -46.15 82.15 7.26
CA PRO A 940 -47.42 82.83 7.00
C PRO A 940 -48.14 83.19 8.32
N GLY A 941 -48.69 84.40 8.41
CA GLY A 941 -49.33 84.92 9.62
C GLY A 941 -50.61 84.20 10.06
N ASN A 942 -51.15 83.35 9.22
CA ASN A 942 -52.36 82.55 9.47
C ASN A 942 -52.08 81.08 9.81
N VAL A 943 -50.81 80.69 10.01
CA VAL A 943 -50.46 79.34 10.44
C VAL A 943 -50.83 79.17 11.92
N ALA A 944 -51.48 78.06 12.26
CA ALA A 944 -51.89 77.77 13.62
C ALA A 944 -50.68 77.52 14.54
N GLU A 945 -50.73 78.07 15.73
CA GLU A 945 -49.73 77.81 16.79
C GLU A 945 -49.71 76.32 17.17
N GLY A 946 -48.53 75.81 17.52
CA GLY A 946 -48.29 74.44 17.96
C GLY A 946 -46.97 73.83 17.48
N GLY A 947 -46.63 72.66 18.01
CA GLY A 947 -45.43 71.91 17.66
C GLY A 947 -45.58 71.03 16.40
N GLY A 948 -44.47 70.40 16.00
CA GLY A 948 -44.46 69.37 14.95
C GLY A 948 -44.25 69.87 13.52
N TYR A 949 -43.90 71.15 13.34
CA TYR A 949 -43.59 71.70 12.03
C TYR A 949 -42.20 71.29 11.55
N ILE A 950 -42.03 70.97 10.26
CA ILE A 950 -40.73 70.74 9.63
C ILE A 950 -40.58 71.60 8.37
N ILE A 951 -39.34 71.93 8.04
CA ILE A 951 -39.01 72.50 6.73
C ILE A 951 -38.62 71.38 5.78
N ARG A 952 -39.16 71.44 4.57
CA ARG A 952 -38.73 70.61 3.44
C ARG A 952 -38.15 71.52 2.36
N VAL A 953 -36.94 71.22 1.90
CA VAL A 953 -36.33 71.86 0.73
C VAL A 953 -36.45 70.90 -0.45
N VAL A 954 -37.02 71.36 -1.56
CA VAL A 954 -37.38 70.52 -2.72
C VAL A 954 -36.72 71.10 -3.96
N SER A 955 -36.15 70.24 -4.81
CA SER A 955 -35.70 70.64 -6.13
C SER A 955 -36.85 71.16 -6.99
N THR A 956 -36.60 72.25 -7.73
CA THR A 956 -37.57 72.74 -8.72
C THR A 956 -37.52 71.99 -10.05
N SER A 957 -36.44 71.26 -10.35
CA SER A 957 -36.29 70.49 -11.59
C SER A 957 -36.84 69.07 -11.48
N ASN A 958 -36.84 68.47 -10.28
CA ASN A 958 -37.50 67.19 -10.04
C ASN A 958 -37.95 67.09 -8.57
N SER A 959 -39.27 67.07 -8.36
CA SER A 959 -39.88 67.08 -7.02
C SER A 959 -39.68 65.81 -6.20
N ALA A 960 -39.19 64.72 -6.80
CA ALA A 960 -38.79 63.52 -6.06
C ALA A 960 -37.54 63.78 -5.19
N TYR A 961 -36.72 64.77 -5.56
CA TYR A 961 -35.55 65.15 -4.77
C TYR A 961 -35.91 66.24 -3.76
N PHE A 962 -36.06 65.82 -2.51
CA PHE A 962 -36.29 66.73 -1.39
C PHE A 962 -35.53 66.27 -0.15
N SER A 963 -35.35 67.20 0.78
CA SER A 963 -34.82 66.93 2.09
C SER A 963 -35.72 67.49 3.18
N ASN A 964 -36.04 66.67 4.16
CA ASN A 964 -36.76 67.08 5.35
C ASN A 964 -35.78 67.47 6.45
N MET A 965 -36.16 68.47 7.23
CA MET A 965 -35.56 68.72 8.53
C MET A 965 -35.70 67.49 9.43
N LYS A 966 -34.60 67.07 10.06
CA LYS A 966 -34.57 65.88 10.91
C LYS A 966 -35.32 66.04 12.24
N LYS A 967 -35.49 67.27 12.74
CA LYS A 967 -36.19 67.56 13.99
C LYS A 967 -37.27 68.64 13.77
N PRO A 968 -38.51 68.43 14.24
CA PRO A 968 -39.54 69.45 14.14
C PRO A 968 -39.28 70.64 15.06
N PHE A 969 -39.92 71.77 14.76
CA PHE A 969 -39.94 72.99 15.56
C PHE A 969 -41.38 73.41 15.90
N THR A 970 -41.50 74.40 16.79
CA THR A 970 -42.78 74.92 17.30
C THR A 970 -43.00 76.35 16.80
N ILE A 971 -44.23 76.65 16.41
CA ILE A 971 -44.72 78.00 16.12
C ILE A 971 -45.59 78.41 17.31
N GLU A 972 -45.23 79.48 18.03
CA GLU A 972 -46.02 80.06 19.14
C GLU A 972 -45.99 81.58 19.04
#